data_AF-A0A841BVW1-F1
#
_entry.id   AF-A0A841BVW1-F1
#
_cell.length_a   1.000
_cell.length_b   1.000
_cell.length_c   1.000
_cell.angle_alpha   90.00
_cell.angle_beta   90.00
_cell.angle_gamma   90.00
#
_symmetry.space_group_name_H-M   'P 1'
#
loop_
_entity.id
_entity.type
_entity.pdbx_description
1 polymer ?
#
loop_
_entity_poly.entity_id
_entity_poly.type
_entity_poly.pdbx_seq_one_letter_code
_entity_poly.pdbx_strand_id
1 'polypeptide(L)'
;MPLREPTDARPHPGGADPLFPNATRHDAEVILFCLPFAGGGASAFRSWRQAFPAAVDLQPIQLAGRETRIAEPLRIDAEEIAAAIARRIDRPYAIYGHSMGARLGFEVIRALRALGSPMPLRFYVGAARPPDLTEPIVRIADRPDDGFVEGLEQLGGVPAGVMDVPELRELLLPMLRADFRWIDDYRYTPGEPLPVRIVGFGGLADASVPPDLMRGWAAHTSVGFQLRRTAGGHFFLHSEAPTVTALITTDLLGAVHEQDDLADAEAAETPVPVDTTNDPGGTDHHIPLPGTEWSVWRSALLRTTGFPADGLHRLAAPELAAVADAHLGGGADGEAYARAYAEAVARVSAEVWAITGDPLFREAVTWQNRTAMHAVDGVRNQGAVAPRNSKRRQREETIAQYWQRYCAKNETIGFFGPVKWITLDPDGPAVTARPGPGLISGRRVFLEHWALSAFAAAITSEPRVRQWLRPSLHAQLSLRGRQLLRPAHAPVSLTAAEASLLSRCDGRRPAIEIARSAANDPDSPLRNSDDALILLGQLADRELIRWDLDLPMRLHAEESLAEQLGAIGDPSIRAELLASYATLRAAREAVGAAAGDAEALKEALDALDRIFVELTGRDAQRRSGEMYAGRTLCVEECDRDLELSFGAPVLTAIAAPLAIMLQAARWLTVATADAYLAVLRELYDDLAREHGSADVPFGQFWYLAQGTLFGTVDRPIDAVTDEFTRRWAQLFRLDRFGPETHEVTLASADLADIVKDVFPAERPAWAAARMHSPDLHICAESVEAIERGDFTVVLGELHTALTTLDSELFLLWAPNRPELAAAMLADAGPERVLPLYPLSWPRNTPRLGAGLHNDSDVQLGIAPAPGADPDRLLPVTALTLSEKDGDLFVHAGRHRWPLIELFAEVITNAHTQGSFKLVASTGHAPRITVDRMVVARETWRTTLAETGLADAKGEEQQYLAARRWRAALGLPDQVFVSVATETKPTYVDLTSPTYISALCALLRGTRTAHGDRVRITVSEMLPGTDQAWVPDSAGRGYFSELRIQVRDPHSSLTARAPQSMSKEPGR
;
A
#
# COMPACT_ATOMS: atom_id res chain seq x y z
N MET A 1 53.72 31.30 -25.22
CA MET A 1 53.23 32.64 -25.66
C MET A 1 52.19 33.10 -24.65
N PRO A 2 52.05 34.42 -24.41
CA PRO A 2 51.30 34.93 -23.26
C PRO A 2 49.78 34.74 -23.41
N LEU A 3 49.12 34.73 -22.26
CA LEU A 3 47.67 34.69 -22.09
C LEU A 3 46.99 35.81 -22.89
N ARG A 4 45.93 35.47 -23.63
CA ARG A 4 44.93 36.45 -24.08
C ARG A 4 43.87 36.57 -22.99
N GLU A 5 43.61 37.79 -22.56
CA GLU A 5 42.45 38.12 -21.74
C GLU A 5 41.14 37.77 -22.49
N PRO A 6 40.14 37.16 -21.83
CA PRO A 6 38.79 37.10 -22.37
C PRO A 6 38.16 38.50 -22.32
N THR A 7 37.79 39.02 -23.48
CA THR A 7 37.14 40.33 -23.64
C THR A 7 35.77 40.40 -22.96
N ASP A 8 35.50 41.51 -22.26
CA ASP A 8 34.17 41.88 -21.73
C ASP A 8 33.13 41.88 -22.87
N ALA A 9 32.27 40.87 -22.87
CA ALA A 9 31.17 40.70 -23.82
C ALA A 9 29.87 40.45 -23.06
N ARG A 10 29.27 41.51 -22.54
CA ARG A 10 27.94 41.48 -21.93
C ARG A 10 26.92 41.00 -22.97
N PRO A 11 26.04 40.03 -22.67
CA PRO A 11 25.01 39.59 -23.60
C PRO A 11 24.01 40.71 -23.91
N HIS A 12 23.49 40.72 -25.14
CA HIS A 12 22.35 41.55 -25.51
C HIS A 12 21.12 41.21 -24.65
N PRO A 13 20.42 42.21 -24.07
CA PRO A 13 19.14 41.96 -23.40
C PRO A 13 18.06 41.66 -24.45
N GLY A 14 17.67 40.39 -24.60
CA GLY A 14 16.55 39.98 -25.45
C GLY A 14 16.73 38.68 -26.24
N GLY A 15 17.93 38.09 -26.30
CA GLY A 15 18.15 36.77 -26.89
C GLY A 15 18.05 35.68 -25.83
N ALA A 16 17.16 34.70 -26.02
CA ALA A 16 17.19 33.48 -25.22
C ALA A 16 18.46 32.68 -25.54
N ASP A 17 19.24 32.30 -24.52
CA ASP A 17 20.39 31.42 -24.68
C ASP A 17 19.90 30.07 -25.21
N PRO A 18 20.34 29.61 -26.40
CA PRO A 18 19.81 28.40 -27.03
C PRO A 18 20.06 27.13 -26.20
N LEU A 19 21.01 27.14 -25.26
CA LEU A 19 21.25 26.02 -24.34
C LEU A 19 20.16 25.91 -23.25
N PHE A 20 19.48 27.01 -22.92
CA PHE A 20 18.49 27.11 -21.85
C PHE A 20 17.15 27.64 -22.41
N PRO A 21 16.30 26.79 -23.03
CA PRO A 21 15.09 27.21 -23.72
C PRO A 21 13.94 27.65 -22.79
N ASN A 22 14.07 27.45 -21.47
CA ASN A 22 13.12 27.97 -20.50
C ASN A 22 13.47 29.42 -20.10
N ALA A 23 12.45 30.28 -19.98
CA ALA A 23 12.61 31.56 -19.32
C ALA A 23 12.99 31.36 -17.85
N THR A 24 13.99 32.11 -17.37
CA THR A 24 14.48 32.06 -15.99
C THR A 24 13.47 32.66 -15.01
N ARG A 25 13.25 31.99 -13.88
CA ARG A 25 12.40 32.46 -12.77
C ARG A 25 13.27 33.19 -11.76
N HIS A 26 13.34 34.51 -11.87
CA HIS A 26 14.19 35.33 -11.00
C HIS A 26 13.75 35.35 -9.52
N ASP A 27 12.52 34.90 -9.23
CA ASP A 27 11.88 34.77 -7.92
C ASP A 27 12.02 33.37 -7.28
N ALA A 28 12.58 32.38 -7.99
CA ALA A 28 12.82 31.06 -7.45
C ALA A 28 13.98 31.04 -6.42
N GLU A 29 13.84 30.26 -5.35
CA GLU A 29 14.88 30.08 -4.32
C GLU A 29 16.09 29.31 -4.87
N VAL A 30 15.88 28.36 -5.79
CA VAL A 30 16.91 27.43 -6.28
C VAL A 30 16.76 27.10 -7.77
N ILE A 31 17.88 26.92 -8.48
CA ILE A 31 17.88 26.53 -9.90
C ILE A 31 18.13 25.01 -10.02
N LEU A 32 17.35 24.31 -10.84
CA LEU A 32 17.55 22.89 -11.16
C LEU A 32 17.86 22.69 -12.64
N PHE A 33 19.13 22.43 -12.96
CA PHE A 33 19.55 22.14 -14.33
C PHE A 33 19.31 20.66 -14.68
N CYS A 34 18.65 20.37 -15.80
CA CYS A 34 18.25 19.01 -16.18
C CYS A 34 18.89 18.53 -17.49
N LEU A 35 19.69 17.45 -17.43
CA LEU A 35 20.34 16.84 -18.59
C LEU A 35 19.57 15.61 -19.09
N PRO A 36 19.19 15.55 -20.38
CA PRO A 36 18.36 14.48 -20.93
C PRO A 36 19.13 13.18 -21.16
N PHE A 37 18.38 12.10 -21.40
CA PHE A 37 18.88 10.80 -21.84
C PHE A 37 19.26 10.79 -23.34
N ALA A 38 19.83 9.69 -23.83
CA ALA A 38 20.25 9.55 -25.23
C ALA A 38 19.07 9.68 -26.22
N GLY A 39 19.19 10.55 -27.21
CA GLY A 39 18.10 10.95 -28.12
C GLY A 39 17.09 11.92 -27.51
N GLY A 40 17.17 12.20 -26.21
CA GLY A 40 16.33 13.18 -25.53
C GLY A 40 16.82 14.62 -25.77
N GLY A 41 15.88 15.57 -25.70
CA GLY A 41 16.13 17.01 -25.67
C GLY A 41 15.49 17.67 -24.44
N ALA A 42 15.40 19.00 -24.46
CA ALA A 42 14.80 19.77 -23.36
C ALA A 42 13.31 19.42 -23.15
N SER A 43 12.61 18.96 -24.20
CA SER A 43 11.20 18.58 -24.11
C SER A 43 10.93 17.37 -23.21
N ALA A 44 11.94 16.54 -22.91
CA ALA A 44 11.82 15.41 -21.97
C ALA A 44 11.35 15.86 -20.56
N PHE A 45 11.62 17.10 -20.20
CA PHE A 45 11.27 17.70 -18.90
C PHE A 45 10.00 18.58 -18.97
N ARG A 46 9.19 18.49 -20.04
CA ARG A 46 7.99 19.33 -20.21
C ARG A 46 6.96 19.13 -19.10
N SER A 47 6.70 17.89 -18.69
CA SER A 47 5.78 17.59 -17.58
C SER A 47 6.34 18.05 -16.22
N TRP A 48 7.65 17.97 -16.04
CA TRP A 48 8.32 18.39 -14.80
C TRP A 48 8.11 19.88 -14.51
N ARG A 49 8.05 20.73 -15.55
CA ARG A 49 7.82 22.17 -15.41
C ARG A 49 6.49 22.54 -14.73
N GLN A 50 5.49 21.66 -14.79
CA GLN A 50 4.21 21.83 -14.10
C GLN A 50 4.17 21.18 -12.71
N ALA A 51 5.12 20.28 -12.41
CA ALA A 51 5.15 19.51 -11.17
C ALA A 51 6.11 20.07 -10.11
N PHE A 52 7.06 20.93 -10.49
CA PHE A 52 7.89 21.69 -9.54
C PHE A 52 7.19 22.98 -9.07
N PRO A 53 7.27 23.33 -7.78
CA PRO A 53 6.72 24.58 -7.25
C PRO A 53 7.45 25.81 -7.80
N ALA A 54 6.89 27.00 -7.57
CA ALA A 54 7.47 28.28 -8.01
C ALA A 54 8.90 28.51 -7.47
N ALA A 55 9.21 28.01 -6.27
CA ALA A 55 10.53 28.10 -5.64
C ALA A 55 11.67 27.40 -6.40
N VAL A 56 11.37 26.56 -7.41
CA VAL A 56 12.38 25.89 -8.25
C VAL A 56 12.35 26.43 -9.69
N ASP A 57 13.48 26.97 -10.15
CA ASP A 57 13.68 27.32 -11.56
C ASP A 57 14.20 26.11 -12.34
N LEU A 58 13.29 25.41 -13.03
CA LEU A 58 13.63 24.24 -13.83
C LEU A 58 14.25 24.66 -15.16
N GLN A 59 15.52 24.31 -15.36
CA GLN A 59 16.34 24.70 -16.53
C GLN A 59 16.86 23.47 -17.30
N PRO A 60 16.06 22.86 -18.20
CA PRO A 60 16.50 21.77 -19.06
C PRO A 60 17.60 22.21 -20.03
N ILE A 61 18.60 21.36 -20.25
CA ILE A 61 19.73 21.62 -21.14
C ILE A 61 19.42 21.15 -22.57
N GLN A 62 19.44 22.09 -23.51
CA GLN A 62 19.23 21.84 -24.93
C GLN A 62 20.56 21.51 -25.62
N LEU A 63 20.88 20.21 -25.70
CA LEU A 63 22.07 19.72 -26.42
C LEU A 63 22.02 20.07 -27.91
N ALA A 64 23.18 20.15 -28.56
CA ALA A 64 23.30 20.46 -29.98
C ALA A 64 22.73 19.34 -30.89
N GLY A 65 22.31 19.70 -32.10
CA GLY A 65 21.81 18.78 -33.12
C GLY A 65 20.44 18.15 -32.80
N ARG A 66 19.61 18.79 -31.97
CA ARG A 66 18.22 18.35 -31.71
C ARG A 66 17.28 19.51 -31.40
N GLU A 67 15.98 19.30 -31.62
CA GLU A 67 14.89 20.26 -31.35
C GLU A 67 15.19 21.65 -31.96
N THR A 68 15.23 22.73 -31.17
CA THR A 68 15.52 24.08 -31.66
C THR A 68 16.96 24.28 -32.14
N ARG A 69 17.88 23.35 -31.81
CA ARG A 69 19.30 23.34 -32.23
C ARG A 69 19.60 22.26 -33.27
N ILE A 70 18.58 21.75 -33.99
CA ILE A 70 18.70 20.64 -34.96
C ILE A 70 19.73 20.88 -36.08
N ALA A 71 19.99 22.14 -36.44
CA ALA A 71 20.97 22.50 -37.48
C ALA A 71 22.43 22.55 -36.99
N GLU A 72 22.68 22.40 -35.68
CA GLU A 72 24.04 22.40 -35.13
C GLU A 72 24.67 21.00 -35.18
N PRO A 73 26.01 20.88 -35.25
CA PRO A 73 26.69 19.59 -35.19
C PRO A 73 26.34 18.83 -33.90
N LEU A 74 26.03 17.54 -34.04
CA LEU A 74 25.78 16.61 -32.93
C LEU A 74 27.04 16.45 -32.07
N ARG A 75 27.13 17.24 -30.99
CA ARG A 75 28.28 17.31 -30.08
C ARG A 75 27.81 17.40 -28.63
N ILE A 76 28.43 16.61 -27.77
CA ILE A 76 28.26 16.65 -26.31
C ILE A 76 29.60 17.07 -25.71
N ASP A 77 29.61 18.19 -24.99
CA ASP A 77 30.80 18.78 -24.39
C ASP A 77 30.46 19.22 -22.95
N ALA A 78 31.06 18.55 -21.96
CA ALA A 78 30.81 18.82 -20.55
C ALA A 78 31.43 20.14 -20.09
N GLU A 79 32.53 20.58 -20.70
CA GLU A 79 33.20 21.84 -20.36
C GLU A 79 32.39 23.03 -20.90
N GLU A 80 31.82 22.93 -22.11
CA GLU A 80 30.90 23.93 -22.68
C GLU A 80 29.67 24.12 -21.78
N ILE A 81 29.04 23.02 -21.36
CA ILE A 81 27.84 23.03 -20.49
C ILE A 81 28.20 23.59 -19.10
N ALA A 82 29.31 23.17 -18.51
CA ALA A 82 29.79 23.68 -17.23
C ALA A 82 30.07 25.20 -17.28
N ALA A 83 30.75 25.67 -18.31
CA ALA A 83 31.00 27.10 -18.50
C ALA A 83 29.71 27.91 -18.71
N ALA A 84 28.68 27.32 -19.32
CA ALA A 84 27.38 27.96 -19.49
C ALA A 84 26.56 28.01 -18.19
N ILE A 85 26.55 26.92 -17.40
CA ILE A 85 25.95 26.90 -16.05
C ILE A 85 26.65 27.90 -15.13
N ALA A 86 28.00 27.95 -15.15
CA ALA A 86 28.79 28.87 -14.33
C ALA A 86 28.47 30.36 -14.58
N ARG A 87 28.02 30.74 -15.78
CA ARG A 87 27.59 32.11 -16.11
C ARG A 87 26.16 32.43 -15.64
N ARG A 88 25.41 31.45 -15.17
CA ARG A 88 23.97 31.53 -14.90
C ARG A 88 23.58 31.25 -13.44
N ILE A 89 24.53 30.83 -12.63
CA ILE A 89 24.34 30.61 -11.18
C ILE A 89 24.50 31.93 -10.41
N ASP A 90 23.38 32.46 -9.94
CA ASP A 90 23.28 33.67 -9.11
C ASP A 90 22.72 33.39 -7.70
N ARG A 91 22.31 32.14 -7.45
CA ARG A 91 21.67 31.61 -6.23
C ARG A 91 22.03 30.12 -6.07
N PRO A 92 21.61 29.43 -4.99
CA PRO A 92 21.83 27.99 -4.85
C PRO A 92 21.26 27.20 -6.05
N TYR A 93 21.90 26.07 -6.38
CA TYR A 93 21.48 25.26 -7.53
C TYR A 93 21.76 23.77 -7.34
N ALA A 94 21.08 22.96 -8.14
CA ALA A 94 21.30 21.53 -8.27
C ALA A 94 21.31 21.09 -9.73
N ILE A 95 21.80 19.87 -9.96
CA ILE A 95 21.83 19.23 -11.28
C ILE A 95 21.09 17.91 -11.21
N TYR A 96 20.20 17.65 -12.17
CA TYR A 96 19.60 16.34 -12.43
C TYR A 96 20.07 15.82 -13.79
N GLY A 97 20.40 14.53 -13.87
CA GLY A 97 20.66 13.86 -15.14
C GLY A 97 20.00 12.49 -15.19
N HIS A 98 19.50 12.09 -16.37
CA HIS A 98 18.87 10.78 -16.58
C HIS A 98 19.63 9.94 -17.61
N SER A 99 19.91 8.67 -17.29
CA SER A 99 20.66 7.74 -18.13
C SER A 99 21.99 8.37 -18.60
N MET A 100 22.16 8.60 -19.92
CA MET A 100 23.30 9.37 -20.47
C MET A 100 23.52 10.72 -19.76
N GLY A 101 22.45 11.47 -19.50
CA GLY A 101 22.49 12.79 -18.87
C GLY A 101 23.04 12.77 -17.44
N ALA A 102 22.95 11.65 -16.72
CA ALA A 102 23.58 11.50 -15.40
C ALA A 102 25.10 11.40 -15.52
N ARG A 103 25.62 10.62 -16.48
CA ARG A 103 27.07 10.55 -16.73
C ARG A 103 27.62 11.89 -17.22
N LEU A 104 26.86 12.58 -18.07
CA LEU A 104 27.19 13.93 -18.52
C LEU A 104 27.16 14.94 -17.35
N GLY A 105 26.15 14.88 -16.49
CA GLY A 105 26.03 15.72 -15.28
C GLY A 105 27.20 15.53 -14.32
N PHE A 106 27.71 14.30 -14.16
CA PHE A 106 28.88 14.01 -13.35
C PHE A 106 30.15 14.72 -13.88
N GLU A 107 30.43 14.63 -15.18
CA GLU A 107 31.57 15.34 -15.79
C GLU A 107 31.38 16.87 -15.79
N VAL A 108 30.15 17.36 -15.98
CA VAL A 108 29.80 18.79 -15.84
C VAL A 108 30.14 19.30 -14.42
N ILE A 109 29.84 18.53 -13.37
CA ILE A 109 30.19 18.91 -11.99
C ILE A 109 31.71 18.88 -11.75
N ARG A 110 32.43 17.96 -12.38
CA ARG A 110 33.91 17.96 -12.34
C ARG A 110 34.50 19.17 -13.05
N ALA A 111 33.97 19.53 -14.22
CA ALA A 111 34.36 20.74 -14.95
C ALA A 111 34.01 22.02 -14.16
N LEU A 112 32.84 22.09 -13.51
CA LEU A 112 32.49 23.19 -12.59
C LEU A 112 33.49 23.33 -11.44
N ARG A 113 33.94 22.21 -10.83
CA ARG A 113 35.01 22.23 -9.81
C ARG A 113 36.33 22.74 -10.40
N ALA A 114 36.71 22.30 -11.60
CA ALA A 114 37.94 22.72 -12.27
C ALA A 114 37.94 24.22 -12.66
N LEU A 115 36.76 24.79 -12.93
CA LEU A 115 36.55 26.23 -13.14
C LEU A 115 36.56 27.06 -11.84
N GLY A 116 36.55 26.41 -10.66
CA GLY A 116 36.43 27.09 -9.37
C GLY A 116 35.03 27.64 -9.07
N SER A 117 34.00 27.17 -9.79
CA SER A 117 32.61 27.56 -9.56
C SER A 117 32.07 27.01 -8.23
N PRO A 118 31.08 27.68 -7.60
CA PRO A 118 30.32 27.09 -6.50
C PRO A 118 29.77 25.71 -6.89
N MET A 119 29.89 24.74 -5.99
CA MET A 119 29.37 23.39 -6.20
C MET A 119 27.84 23.36 -6.01
N PRO A 120 27.10 22.48 -6.71
CA PRO A 120 25.66 22.34 -6.50
C PRO A 120 25.33 21.76 -5.11
N LEU A 121 24.18 22.13 -4.55
CA LEU A 121 23.67 21.61 -3.27
C LEU A 121 23.43 20.09 -3.29
N ARG A 122 22.97 19.59 -4.44
CA ARG A 122 22.57 18.20 -4.69
C ARG A 122 22.88 17.82 -6.13
N PHE A 123 23.25 16.56 -6.34
CA PHE A 123 23.35 15.97 -7.67
C PHE A 123 22.43 14.76 -7.78
N TYR A 124 21.42 14.86 -8.63
CA TYR A 124 20.42 13.83 -8.84
C TYR A 124 20.75 12.98 -10.06
N VAL A 125 20.80 11.66 -9.89
CA VAL A 125 21.11 10.71 -10.96
C VAL A 125 19.94 9.74 -11.16
N GLY A 126 19.34 9.69 -12.34
CA GLY A 126 18.25 8.77 -12.65
C GLY A 126 18.66 7.69 -13.65
N ALA A 127 18.29 6.42 -13.40
CA ALA A 127 18.43 5.30 -14.33
C ALA A 127 19.83 5.18 -14.99
N ALA A 128 20.90 5.38 -14.22
CA ALA A 128 22.25 5.49 -14.78
C ALA A 128 23.27 4.61 -14.06
N ARG A 129 24.09 3.88 -14.83
CA ARG A 129 25.22 3.13 -14.28
C ARG A 129 26.29 4.09 -13.74
N PRO A 130 26.88 3.80 -12.56
CA PRO A 130 28.01 4.54 -12.01
C PRO A 130 29.11 4.82 -13.05
N PRO A 131 29.84 5.95 -12.94
CA PRO A 131 30.87 6.35 -13.89
C PRO A 131 31.96 5.29 -14.11
N ASP A 132 32.47 4.70 -13.03
CA ASP A 132 33.53 3.68 -13.01
C ASP A 132 33.15 2.37 -13.72
N LEU A 133 31.85 2.09 -13.91
CA LEU A 133 31.38 0.96 -14.70
C LEU A 133 31.43 1.29 -16.20
N THR A 134 32.65 1.32 -16.76
CA THR A 134 32.92 1.73 -18.15
C THR A 134 32.55 0.69 -19.22
N GLU A 135 32.23 -0.54 -18.85
CA GLU A 135 31.75 -1.55 -19.80
C GLU A 135 30.33 -1.19 -20.28
N PRO A 136 30.09 -0.94 -21.59
CA PRO A 136 28.76 -0.62 -22.08
C PRO A 136 27.82 -1.84 -21.95
N ILE A 137 26.53 -1.58 -21.71
CA ILE A 137 25.51 -2.64 -21.58
C ILE A 137 25.40 -3.43 -22.88
N VAL A 138 25.37 -2.71 -24.02
CA VAL A 138 25.47 -3.28 -25.36
C VAL A 138 26.22 -2.26 -26.23
N ARG A 139 27.29 -2.68 -26.93
CA ARG A 139 27.87 -1.86 -28.01
C ARG A 139 26.97 -1.92 -29.23
N ILE A 140 26.29 -0.81 -29.52
CA ILE A 140 25.37 -0.71 -30.65
C ILE A 140 25.77 0.40 -31.64
N ALA A 141 26.55 1.40 -31.23
CA ALA A 141 26.83 2.60 -32.03
C ALA A 141 27.59 2.34 -33.35
N ASP A 142 28.25 1.19 -33.49
CA ASP A 142 28.96 0.76 -34.70
C ASP A 142 28.23 -0.33 -35.51
N ARG A 143 27.03 -0.76 -35.08
CA ARG A 143 26.21 -1.73 -35.84
C ARG A 143 25.59 -1.05 -37.08
N PRO A 144 25.34 -1.77 -38.18
CA PRO A 144 24.48 -1.29 -39.27
C PRO A 144 23.11 -0.83 -38.76
N ASP A 145 22.42 0.06 -39.49
CA ASP A 145 21.22 0.74 -38.99
C ASP A 145 20.14 -0.20 -38.43
N ASP A 146 19.85 -1.32 -39.10
CA ASP A 146 18.85 -2.28 -38.62
C ASP A 146 19.27 -2.93 -37.28
N GLY A 147 20.55 -3.32 -37.14
CA GLY A 147 21.09 -3.89 -35.90
C GLY A 147 21.34 -2.86 -34.79
N PHE A 148 21.34 -1.57 -35.12
CA PHE A 148 21.29 -0.46 -34.17
C PHE A 148 19.85 -0.22 -33.68
N VAL A 149 18.87 -0.19 -34.59
CA VAL A 149 17.43 -0.10 -34.27
C VAL A 149 16.99 -1.26 -33.38
N GLU A 150 17.31 -2.51 -33.73
CA GLU A 150 17.02 -3.69 -32.91
C GLU A 150 17.61 -3.56 -31.49
N GLY A 151 18.82 -2.99 -31.38
CA GLY A 151 19.46 -2.71 -30.09
C GLY A 151 18.75 -1.61 -29.28
N LEU A 152 18.18 -0.60 -29.93
CA LEU A 152 17.41 0.47 -29.28
C LEU A 152 16.04 -0.04 -28.77
N GLU A 153 15.39 -0.92 -29.52
CA GLU A 153 14.13 -1.56 -29.12
C GLU A 153 14.32 -2.47 -27.90
N GLN A 154 15.41 -3.26 -27.87
CA GLN A 154 15.78 -4.09 -26.72
C GLN A 154 16.10 -3.27 -25.45
N LEU A 155 16.53 -2.01 -25.61
CA LEU A 155 16.77 -1.07 -24.50
C LEU A 155 15.52 -0.24 -24.13
N GLY A 156 14.38 -0.45 -24.81
CA GLY A 156 13.11 0.22 -24.53
C GLY A 156 13.08 1.73 -24.79
N GLY A 157 14.06 2.26 -25.54
CA GLY A 157 14.26 3.71 -25.71
C GLY A 157 13.44 4.40 -26.79
N VAL A 158 12.75 3.63 -27.63
CA VAL A 158 11.95 4.14 -28.75
C VAL A 158 10.60 3.41 -28.76
N PRO A 159 9.45 4.12 -28.80
CA PRO A 159 8.15 3.47 -28.91
C PRO A 159 8.03 2.64 -30.19
N ALA A 160 7.41 1.46 -30.09
CA ALA A 160 7.22 0.57 -31.22
C ALA A 160 6.51 1.27 -32.40
N GLY A 161 7.08 1.14 -33.60
CA GLY A 161 6.58 1.77 -34.82
C GLY A 161 7.08 3.19 -35.11
N VAL A 162 7.83 3.85 -34.20
CA VAL A 162 8.41 5.18 -34.49
C VAL A 162 9.53 5.10 -35.54
N MET A 163 10.28 3.99 -35.58
CA MET A 163 11.33 3.74 -36.58
C MET A 163 10.80 3.21 -37.92
N ASP A 164 9.50 2.87 -38.02
CA ASP A 164 8.87 2.43 -39.27
C ASP A 164 8.56 3.60 -40.22
N VAL A 165 8.61 4.84 -39.72
CA VAL A 165 8.42 6.08 -40.49
C VAL A 165 9.77 6.53 -41.06
N PRO A 166 10.01 6.47 -42.39
CA PRO A 166 11.32 6.77 -42.98
C PRO A 166 11.87 8.15 -42.61
N GLU A 167 11.01 9.17 -42.61
CA GLU A 167 11.39 10.56 -42.34
C GLU A 167 11.80 10.78 -40.87
N LEU A 168 11.17 10.06 -39.92
CA LEU A 168 11.58 10.07 -38.51
C LEU A 168 12.86 9.25 -38.30
N ARG A 169 13.00 8.13 -39.01
CA ARG A 169 14.20 7.29 -38.99
C ARG A 169 15.42 8.06 -39.49
N GLU A 170 15.32 8.77 -40.62
CA GLU A 170 16.39 9.64 -41.13
C GLU A 170 16.77 10.78 -40.17
N LEU A 171 15.79 11.35 -39.46
CA LEU A 171 16.00 12.45 -38.50
C LEU A 171 16.62 11.98 -37.17
N LEU A 172 16.17 10.85 -36.63
CA LEU A 172 16.53 10.38 -35.29
C LEU A 172 17.79 9.51 -35.26
N LEU A 173 18.05 8.70 -36.30
CA LEU A 173 19.20 7.78 -36.32
C LEU A 173 20.56 8.48 -36.15
N PRO A 174 20.86 9.61 -36.83
CA PRO A 174 22.15 10.28 -36.66
C PRO A 174 22.35 10.78 -35.21
N MET A 175 21.30 11.32 -34.61
CA MET A 175 21.29 11.84 -33.23
C MET A 175 21.51 10.73 -32.22
N LEU A 176 20.70 9.67 -32.30
CA LEU A 176 20.83 8.50 -31.43
C LEU A 176 22.20 7.85 -31.57
N ARG A 177 22.72 7.70 -32.81
CA ARG A 177 24.03 7.10 -33.04
C ARG A 177 25.18 7.95 -32.48
N ALA A 178 25.06 9.28 -32.51
CA ALA A 178 26.04 10.17 -31.88
C ALA A 178 26.02 10.06 -30.34
N ASP A 179 24.83 10.05 -29.73
CA ASP A 179 24.65 9.91 -28.28
C ASP A 179 25.13 8.55 -27.77
N PHE A 180 24.75 7.46 -28.44
CA PHE A 180 25.23 6.12 -28.10
C PHE A 180 26.73 5.94 -28.35
N ARG A 181 27.32 6.61 -29.35
CA ARG A 181 28.79 6.65 -29.49
C ARG A 181 29.45 7.38 -28.33
N TRP A 182 28.89 8.48 -27.83
CA TRP A 182 29.39 9.15 -26.62
C TRP A 182 29.34 8.22 -25.39
N ILE A 183 28.30 7.39 -25.26
CA ILE A 183 28.20 6.38 -24.19
C ILE A 183 29.22 5.24 -24.38
N ASP A 184 29.35 4.69 -25.59
CA ASP A 184 30.28 3.59 -25.92
C ASP A 184 31.75 4.04 -25.80
N ASP A 185 32.05 5.30 -26.09
CA ASP A 185 33.37 5.93 -25.95
C ASP A 185 33.64 6.57 -24.59
N TYR A 186 32.65 6.62 -23.68
CA TYR A 186 32.85 7.15 -22.33
C TYR A 186 33.96 6.39 -21.58
N ARG A 187 34.95 7.12 -21.09
CA ARG A 187 36.05 6.59 -20.26
C ARG A 187 36.09 7.34 -18.94
N TYR A 188 35.76 6.64 -17.86
CA TYR A 188 35.95 7.18 -16.52
C TYR A 188 37.44 7.42 -16.27
N THR A 189 37.78 8.68 -15.99
CA THR A 189 39.10 9.06 -15.48
C THR A 189 39.00 9.19 -13.97
N PRO A 190 39.64 8.31 -13.17
CA PRO A 190 39.60 8.37 -11.71
C PRO A 190 40.02 9.74 -11.17
N GLY A 191 39.41 10.15 -10.05
CA GLY A 191 39.69 11.41 -9.38
C GLY A 191 39.02 11.44 -8.01
N GLU A 192 39.14 12.58 -7.31
CA GLU A 192 38.49 12.74 -6.01
C GLU A 192 36.95 12.67 -6.13
N PRO A 193 36.27 11.99 -5.18
CA PRO A 193 34.80 12.01 -5.08
C PRO A 193 34.22 13.43 -5.06
N LEU A 194 32.97 13.59 -5.47
CA LEU A 194 32.29 14.88 -5.46
C LEU A 194 31.98 15.35 -4.02
N PRO A 195 32.32 16.59 -3.63
CA PRO A 195 31.88 17.20 -2.37
C PRO A 195 30.42 17.68 -2.48
N VAL A 196 29.55 16.80 -2.99
CA VAL A 196 28.13 17.04 -3.29
C VAL A 196 27.38 15.79 -2.92
N ARG A 197 26.26 15.91 -2.19
CA ARG A 197 25.38 14.76 -1.89
C ARG A 197 24.74 14.26 -3.19
N ILE A 198 24.89 12.97 -3.47
CA ILE A 198 24.30 12.33 -4.66
C ILE A 198 23.01 11.62 -4.28
N VAL A 199 21.92 11.89 -4.99
CA VAL A 199 20.63 11.23 -4.78
C VAL A 199 20.25 10.48 -6.05
N GLY A 200 20.31 9.16 -5.98
CA GLY A 200 19.99 8.26 -7.09
C GLY A 200 18.51 7.90 -7.14
N PHE A 201 17.96 7.81 -8.34
CA PHE A 201 16.62 7.28 -8.62
C PHE A 201 16.72 6.05 -9.51
N GLY A 202 16.29 4.89 -9.00
CA GLY A 202 16.27 3.61 -9.72
C GLY A 202 14.86 3.07 -9.91
N GLY A 203 14.51 2.72 -11.15
CA GLY A 203 13.23 2.08 -11.47
C GLY A 203 13.21 0.62 -11.03
N LEU A 204 12.17 0.19 -10.31
CA LEU A 204 11.99 -1.19 -9.88
C LEU A 204 11.81 -2.16 -11.06
N ALA A 205 11.31 -1.66 -12.20
CA ALA A 205 11.17 -2.40 -13.44
C ALA A 205 12.29 -2.09 -14.46
N ASP A 206 13.38 -1.40 -14.07
CA ASP A 206 14.52 -1.15 -14.96
C ASP A 206 15.46 -2.36 -15.00
N ALA A 207 15.32 -3.18 -16.05
CA ALA A 207 16.20 -4.32 -16.31
C ALA A 207 17.61 -3.93 -16.77
N SER A 208 17.81 -2.70 -17.27
CA SER A 208 19.09 -2.22 -17.81
C SER A 208 19.98 -1.58 -16.75
N VAL A 209 19.37 -0.86 -15.79
CA VAL A 209 20.03 -0.27 -14.62
C VAL A 209 19.20 -0.54 -13.36
N PRO A 210 19.19 -1.80 -12.86
CA PRO A 210 18.45 -2.14 -11.66
C PRO A 210 18.94 -1.33 -10.45
N PRO A 211 18.08 -1.02 -9.46
CA PRO A 211 18.43 -0.09 -8.38
C PRO A 211 19.70 -0.46 -7.60
N ASP A 212 19.99 -1.74 -7.44
CA ASP A 212 21.20 -2.17 -6.71
C ASP A 212 22.49 -1.91 -7.50
N LEU A 213 22.45 -1.83 -8.84
CA LEU A 213 23.57 -1.38 -9.67
C LEU A 213 23.85 0.12 -9.48
N MET A 214 22.81 0.91 -9.18
CA MET A 214 22.97 2.33 -8.87
C MET A 214 23.63 2.60 -7.51
N ARG A 215 23.72 1.61 -6.61
CA ARG A 215 24.42 1.79 -5.32
C ARG A 215 25.91 2.14 -5.49
N GLY A 216 26.52 1.77 -6.61
CA GLY A 216 27.92 2.13 -6.91
C GLY A 216 28.18 3.64 -7.03
N TRP A 217 27.14 4.48 -7.21
CA TRP A 217 27.27 5.94 -7.16
C TRP A 217 27.77 6.46 -5.80
N ALA A 218 27.65 5.66 -4.72
CA ALA A 218 28.21 5.97 -3.41
C ALA A 218 29.74 6.19 -3.43
N ALA A 219 30.47 5.50 -4.31
CA ALA A 219 31.92 5.68 -4.44
C ALA A 219 32.33 7.04 -5.05
N HIS A 220 31.38 7.78 -5.61
CA HIS A 220 31.63 9.02 -6.37
C HIS A 220 31.27 10.30 -5.61
N THR A 221 30.97 10.21 -4.31
CA THR A 221 30.69 11.35 -3.42
C THR A 221 31.41 11.21 -2.07
N SER A 222 31.82 12.35 -1.50
CA SER A 222 32.37 12.45 -0.14
C SER A 222 31.36 12.97 0.90
N VAL A 223 30.18 13.42 0.46
CA VAL A 223 29.11 13.97 1.33
C VAL A 223 28.00 12.94 1.59
N GLY A 224 27.96 11.87 0.79
CA GLY A 224 27.07 10.74 0.96
C GLY A 224 26.11 10.53 -0.21
N PHE A 225 25.62 9.30 -0.31
CA PHE A 225 24.73 8.86 -1.38
C PHE A 225 23.44 8.28 -0.82
N GLN A 226 22.30 8.66 -1.41
CA GLN A 226 21.00 8.10 -1.09
C GLN A 226 20.36 7.52 -2.35
N LEU A 227 19.81 6.31 -2.27
CA LEU A 227 19.05 5.69 -3.36
C LEU A 227 17.55 5.72 -3.06
N ARG A 228 16.79 6.37 -3.93
CA ARG A 228 15.33 6.32 -4.01
C ARG A 228 14.92 5.30 -5.07
N ARG A 229 14.00 4.39 -4.71
CA ARG A 229 13.42 3.40 -5.62
C ARG A 229 12.05 3.91 -6.09
N THR A 230 11.73 3.74 -7.37
CA THR A 230 10.45 4.19 -7.98
C THR A 230 9.80 3.07 -8.81
N ALA A 231 8.48 3.08 -8.98
CA ALA A 231 7.74 1.94 -9.55
C ALA A 231 7.98 1.71 -11.06
N GLY A 232 8.45 2.73 -11.79
CA GLY A 232 8.66 2.68 -13.24
C GLY A 232 9.85 1.83 -13.72
N GLY A 233 9.95 1.68 -15.04
CA GLY A 233 11.12 1.12 -15.74
C GLY A 233 12.22 2.16 -15.99
N HIS A 234 13.09 1.95 -16.98
CA HIS A 234 14.21 2.86 -17.28
C HIS A 234 13.75 4.32 -17.41
N PHE A 235 12.70 4.57 -18.22
CA PHE A 235 12.12 5.89 -18.46
C PHE A 235 11.12 6.34 -17.39
N PHE A 236 11.37 6.01 -16.11
CA PHE A 236 10.54 6.47 -15.00
C PHE A 236 10.43 8.00 -14.91
N LEU A 237 11.34 8.77 -15.53
CA LEU A 237 11.23 10.24 -15.58
C LEU A 237 9.93 10.72 -16.25
N HIS A 238 9.27 9.87 -17.04
CA HIS A 238 7.99 10.14 -17.66
C HIS A 238 6.83 9.48 -16.89
N SER A 239 6.88 8.16 -16.65
CA SER A 239 5.78 7.44 -15.99
C SER A 239 5.61 7.79 -14.51
N GLU A 240 6.71 8.12 -13.82
CA GLU A 240 6.75 8.46 -12.40
C GLU A 240 7.14 9.93 -12.17
N ALA A 241 6.88 10.79 -13.16
CA ALA A 241 7.25 12.21 -13.10
C ALA A 241 6.79 12.90 -11.79
N PRO A 242 5.53 12.78 -11.33
CA PRO A 242 5.10 13.42 -10.08
C PRO A 242 5.86 12.90 -8.86
N THR A 243 6.10 11.59 -8.79
CA THR A 243 6.84 10.92 -7.70
C THR A 243 8.27 11.43 -7.62
N VAL A 244 8.96 11.51 -8.76
CA VAL A 244 10.36 11.95 -8.82
C VAL A 244 10.50 13.44 -8.58
N THR A 245 9.64 14.29 -9.16
CA THR A 245 9.71 15.74 -8.92
C THR A 245 9.35 16.11 -7.50
N ALA A 246 8.41 15.42 -6.85
CA ALA A 246 8.10 15.63 -5.43
C ALA A 246 9.30 15.26 -4.52
N LEU A 247 9.97 14.14 -4.80
CA LEU A 247 11.17 13.73 -4.06
C LEU A 247 12.35 14.69 -4.26
N ILE A 248 12.58 15.16 -5.49
CA ILE A 248 13.59 16.18 -5.78
C ILE A 248 13.23 17.51 -5.10
N THR A 249 11.96 17.94 -5.15
CA THR A 249 11.49 19.17 -4.50
C THR A 249 11.76 19.12 -2.99
N THR A 250 11.43 18.00 -2.35
CA THR A 250 11.58 17.82 -0.90
C THR A 250 13.05 17.87 -0.47
N ASP A 251 13.93 17.09 -1.14
CA ASP A 251 15.36 17.10 -0.82
C ASP A 251 16.05 18.43 -1.20
N LEU A 252 15.64 19.07 -2.30
CA LEU A 252 16.26 20.29 -2.78
C LEU A 252 15.90 21.51 -1.94
N LEU A 253 14.62 21.70 -1.57
CA LEU A 253 14.22 22.85 -0.75
C LEU A 253 14.70 22.70 0.69
N GLY A 254 14.68 21.48 1.25
CA GLY A 254 15.35 21.21 2.54
C GLY A 254 16.84 21.58 2.50
N ALA A 255 17.53 21.27 1.40
CA ALA A 255 18.94 21.65 1.20
C ALA A 255 19.21 23.16 1.11
N VAL A 256 18.20 23.97 0.75
CA VAL A 256 18.30 25.43 0.71
C VAL A 256 18.12 25.98 2.13
N HIS A 257 17.06 25.56 2.82
CA HIS A 257 16.76 26.06 4.17
C HIS A 257 17.82 25.60 5.21
N GLU A 258 18.43 24.43 5.02
CA GLU A 258 19.67 23.98 5.72
C GLU A 258 20.83 25.00 5.66
N GLN A 259 20.88 25.92 4.68
CA GLN A 259 21.91 26.96 4.59
C GLN A 259 21.50 28.30 5.24
N ASP A 260 20.21 28.58 5.34
CA ASP A 260 19.68 29.86 5.84
C ASP A 260 19.49 29.88 7.37
N ASP A 261 19.18 28.73 7.98
CA ASP A 261 18.88 28.62 9.42
C ASP A 261 20.11 28.79 10.36
N LEU A 262 21.31 29.02 9.81
CA LEU A 262 22.55 29.28 10.58
C LEU A 262 22.68 30.72 11.13
N ALA A 263 21.68 31.59 10.93
CA ALA A 263 21.80 33.04 11.12
C ALA A 263 21.12 33.65 12.38
N ASP A 264 19.89 33.26 12.74
CA ASP A 264 19.05 34.08 13.65
C ASP A 264 18.09 33.27 14.57
N ALA A 265 18.35 33.18 15.88
CA ALA A 265 17.35 32.83 16.91
C ALA A 265 17.76 33.15 18.37
N GLU A 266 16.93 33.88 19.14
CA GLU A 266 16.97 33.94 20.62
C GLU A 266 15.59 34.36 21.24
N ALA A 267 15.23 33.74 22.39
CA ALA A 267 14.26 34.17 23.46
C ALA A 267 12.72 33.84 23.47
N ALA A 268 12.35 32.76 24.22
CA ALA A 268 11.39 32.65 25.38
C ALA A 268 9.87 33.10 25.28
N GLU A 269 8.83 32.26 25.52
CA GLU A 269 8.16 31.81 26.81
C GLU A 269 6.75 32.45 27.05
N THR A 270 5.80 32.07 27.97
CA THR A 270 5.28 30.81 28.60
C THR A 270 3.79 30.99 29.08
N PRO A 271 2.93 29.94 29.23
CA PRO A 271 1.52 30.05 29.75
C PRO A 271 1.09 29.06 30.90
N VAL A 272 -0.23 28.99 31.25
CA VAL A 272 -0.82 28.52 32.55
C VAL A 272 -1.96 27.43 32.40
N PRO A 273 -2.26 26.52 33.39
CA PRO A 273 -3.15 25.34 33.22
C PRO A 273 -4.41 25.18 34.15
N VAL A 274 -5.41 24.34 33.76
CA VAL A 274 -6.56 23.74 34.54
C VAL A 274 -7.07 22.47 33.79
N ASP A 275 -7.04 21.22 34.30
CA ASP A 275 -7.92 20.42 35.22
C ASP A 275 -9.14 19.67 34.58
N THR A 276 -9.43 18.43 35.02
CA THR A 276 -10.33 17.44 34.35
C THR A 276 -10.93 16.35 35.28
N THR A 277 -12.23 16.05 35.16
CA THR A 277 -12.85 14.77 35.63
C THR A 277 -14.16 14.41 34.89
N ASN A 278 -14.29 13.18 34.35
CA ASN A 278 -15.45 12.25 34.51
C ASN A 278 -15.35 11.00 33.62
N ASP A 279 -15.95 9.89 34.08
CA ASP A 279 -15.94 8.55 33.48
C ASP A 279 -17.35 7.89 33.61
N PRO A 280 -17.94 7.30 32.56
CA PRO A 280 -19.20 6.53 32.62
C PRO A 280 -19.05 5.06 32.16
N GLY A 281 -19.62 4.11 32.93
CA GLY A 281 -19.32 2.68 32.76
C GLY A 281 -20.39 1.78 32.10
N GLY A 282 -19.92 0.66 31.54
CA GLY A 282 -20.36 -0.68 31.97
C GLY A 282 -21.54 -1.36 31.24
N THR A 283 -21.24 -2.10 30.17
CA THR A 283 -21.93 -3.36 29.82
C THR A 283 -20.90 -4.48 29.66
N ASP A 284 -21.20 -5.68 30.19
CA ASP A 284 -20.25 -6.81 30.17
C ASP A 284 -20.29 -7.52 28.80
N HIS A 285 -19.47 -7.00 27.89
CA HIS A 285 -19.30 -7.50 26.54
C HIS A 285 -18.18 -8.55 26.43
N HIS A 286 -17.56 -8.92 27.55
CA HIS A 286 -16.48 -9.91 27.61
C HIS A 286 -17.00 -11.31 27.93
N ILE A 287 -16.23 -12.30 27.49
CA ILE A 287 -16.35 -13.70 27.91
C ILE A 287 -14.93 -14.16 28.28
N PRO A 288 -14.67 -14.58 29.53
CA PRO A 288 -13.38 -15.13 29.93
C PRO A 288 -13.03 -16.39 29.12
N LEU A 289 -11.80 -16.51 28.62
CA LEU A 289 -11.28 -17.75 28.04
C LEU A 289 -10.93 -18.73 29.17
N PRO A 290 -11.61 -19.90 29.28
CA PRO A 290 -11.50 -20.77 30.44
C PRO A 290 -10.08 -21.18 30.80
N GLY A 291 -9.71 -21.03 32.08
CA GLY A 291 -8.38 -21.40 32.59
C GLY A 291 -7.26 -20.42 32.22
N THR A 292 -7.59 -19.26 31.65
CA THR A 292 -6.61 -18.22 31.25
C THR A 292 -6.96 -16.86 31.85
N GLU A 293 -6.04 -15.91 31.71
CA GLU A 293 -6.25 -14.50 32.09
C GLU A 293 -7.00 -13.67 31.03
N TRP A 294 -7.12 -14.20 29.80
CA TRP A 294 -7.59 -13.47 28.62
C TRP A 294 -9.12 -13.51 28.50
N SER A 295 -9.72 -12.49 27.88
CA SER A 295 -11.13 -12.49 27.51
C SER A 295 -11.32 -12.26 26.01
N VAL A 296 -12.48 -12.70 25.48
CA VAL A 296 -12.93 -12.40 24.13
C VAL A 296 -14.17 -11.52 24.16
N TRP A 297 -14.39 -10.73 23.12
CA TRP A 297 -15.67 -10.06 22.92
C TRP A 297 -16.77 -11.08 22.60
N ARG A 298 -17.97 -10.83 23.11
CA ARG A 298 -19.19 -11.60 22.78
C ARG A 298 -19.52 -11.56 21.28
N SER A 299 -19.19 -10.46 20.60
CA SER A 299 -19.38 -10.31 19.16
C SER A 299 -18.14 -10.75 18.40
N ALA A 300 -18.34 -11.60 17.39
CA ALA A 300 -17.30 -12.08 16.49
C ALA A 300 -17.80 -12.07 15.03
N LEU A 301 -16.91 -12.39 14.09
CA LEU A 301 -17.21 -12.48 12.67
C LEU A 301 -16.95 -13.87 12.10
N LEU A 302 -17.81 -14.30 11.18
CA LEU A 302 -17.52 -15.39 10.24
C LEU A 302 -17.27 -14.80 8.86
N ARG A 303 -16.25 -15.27 8.15
CA ARG A 303 -16.04 -15.06 6.71
C ARG A 303 -16.15 -16.41 6.03
N THR A 304 -16.84 -16.51 4.88
CA THR A 304 -16.97 -17.77 4.14
C THR A 304 -16.53 -17.63 2.69
N THR A 305 -16.27 -18.76 2.01
CA THR A 305 -16.30 -18.78 0.53
C THR A 305 -17.69 -18.47 -0.01
N GLY A 306 -17.74 -18.01 -1.26
CA GLY A 306 -18.97 -17.86 -2.03
C GLY A 306 -19.50 -19.16 -2.64
N PHE A 307 -18.60 -20.11 -2.86
CA PHE A 307 -18.87 -21.37 -3.52
C PHE A 307 -18.48 -22.52 -2.58
N PRO A 308 -19.18 -23.67 -2.65
CA PRO A 308 -18.94 -24.78 -1.74
C PRO A 308 -17.57 -25.42 -1.99
N ALA A 309 -17.02 -26.02 -0.93
CA ALA A 309 -15.69 -26.61 -0.93
C ALA A 309 -15.56 -27.80 -1.91
N ASP A 310 -16.64 -28.58 -2.05
CA ASP A 310 -16.73 -29.72 -2.96
C ASP A 310 -16.55 -29.33 -4.45
N GLY A 311 -16.78 -28.05 -4.78
CA GLY A 311 -16.51 -27.47 -6.09
C GLY A 311 -15.08 -27.69 -6.58
N LEU A 312 -14.10 -27.80 -5.67
CA LEU A 312 -12.70 -28.09 -6.01
C LEU A 312 -12.53 -29.48 -6.65
N HIS A 313 -13.31 -30.48 -6.22
CA HIS A 313 -13.22 -31.85 -6.75
C HIS A 313 -13.61 -31.97 -8.23
N ARG A 314 -14.39 -31.01 -8.76
CA ARG A 314 -14.81 -31.02 -10.18
C ARG A 314 -13.63 -31.08 -11.15
N LEU A 315 -12.50 -30.46 -10.80
CA LEU A 315 -11.30 -30.42 -11.63
C LEU A 315 -10.21 -31.40 -11.18
N ALA A 316 -10.38 -32.11 -10.06
CA ALA A 316 -9.47 -33.15 -9.57
C ALA A 316 -9.51 -34.39 -10.48
N ALA A 317 -8.41 -35.14 -10.57
CA ALA A 317 -8.27 -36.37 -11.36
C ALA A 317 -7.43 -37.45 -10.65
N PRO A 318 -7.87 -37.97 -9.49
CA PRO A 318 -7.10 -38.93 -8.69
C PRO A 318 -6.78 -40.25 -9.42
N GLU A 319 -7.65 -40.71 -10.31
CA GLU A 319 -7.41 -41.90 -11.13
C GLU A 319 -6.21 -41.71 -12.09
N LEU A 320 -6.09 -40.52 -12.69
CA LEU A 320 -4.92 -40.16 -13.51
C LEU A 320 -3.65 -40.12 -12.65
N ALA A 321 -3.72 -39.52 -11.46
CA ALA A 321 -2.59 -39.44 -10.55
C ALA A 321 -2.06 -40.84 -10.19
N ALA A 322 -2.96 -41.78 -9.85
CA ALA A 322 -2.59 -43.17 -9.56
C ALA A 322 -1.92 -43.88 -10.77
N VAL A 323 -2.44 -43.70 -11.98
CA VAL A 323 -1.84 -44.28 -13.20
C VAL A 323 -0.47 -43.64 -13.52
N ALA A 324 -0.34 -42.32 -13.34
CA ALA A 324 0.90 -41.61 -13.57
C ALA A 324 1.99 -41.98 -12.55
N ASP A 325 1.64 -42.11 -11.28
CA ASP A 325 2.57 -42.53 -10.22
C ASP A 325 3.00 -43.99 -10.43
N ALA A 326 2.07 -44.88 -10.85
CA ALA A 326 2.41 -46.24 -11.27
C ALA A 326 3.32 -46.29 -12.51
N HIS A 327 3.11 -45.41 -13.49
CA HIS A 327 3.96 -45.30 -14.68
C HIS A 327 5.39 -44.84 -14.30
N LEU A 328 5.52 -43.82 -13.44
CA LEU A 328 6.80 -43.34 -12.91
C LEU A 328 7.53 -44.42 -12.09
N GLY A 329 6.80 -45.30 -11.40
CA GLY A 329 7.32 -46.47 -10.70
C GLY A 329 7.61 -47.69 -11.58
N GLY A 330 7.35 -47.62 -12.90
CA GLY A 330 7.55 -48.74 -13.83
C GLY A 330 6.47 -49.84 -13.80
N GLY A 331 5.36 -49.60 -13.10
CA GLY A 331 4.22 -50.52 -12.97
C GLY A 331 3.12 -50.37 -14.04
N ALA A 332 3.18 -49.34 -14.88
CA ALA A 332 2.27 -49.13 -16.01
C ALA A 332 3.05 -48.73 -17.27
N ASP A 333 2.63 -49.23 -18.45
CA ASP A 333 3.23 -48.83 -19.72
C ASP A 333 2.81 -47.41 -20.16
N GLY A 334 3.53 -46.87 -21.14
CA GLY A 334 3.28 -45.51 -21.63
C GLY A 334 1.96 -45.34 -22.38
N GLU A 335 1.38 -46.40 -22.95
CA GLU A 335 0.09 -46.33 -23.64
C GLU A 335 -1.06 -46.23 -22.63
N ALA A 336 -0.97 -46.96 -21.51
CA ALA A 336 -1.90 -46.87 -20.40
C ALA A 336 -1.92 -45.46 -19.78
N TYR A 337 -0.73 -44.86 -19.56
CA TYR A 337 -0.63 -43.48 -19.09
C TYR A 337 -1.22 -42.48 -20.10
N ALA A 338 -0.82 -42.54 -21.37
CA ALA A 338 -1.28 -41.59 -22.39
C ALA A 338 -2.82 -41.64 -22.57
N ARG A 339 -3.41 -42.83 -22.52
CA ARG A 339 -4.87 -43.02 -22.54
C ARG A 339 -5.55 -42.38 -21.33
N ALA A 340 -5.10 -42.70 -20.11
CA ALA A 340 -5.66 -42.14 -18.87
C ALA A 340 -5.53 -40.61 -18.85
N TYR A 341 -4.42 -40.07 -19.35
CA TYR A 341 -4.19 -38.62 -19.45
C TYR A 341 -5.19 -37.96 -20.41
N ALA A 342 -5.39 -38.53 -21.61
CA ALA A 342 -6.34 -38.03 -22.59
C ALA A 342 -7.79 -38.06 -22.07
N GLU A 343 -8.19 -39.15 -21.42
CA GLU A 343 -9.51 -39.32 -20.79
C GLU A 343 -9.75 -38.28 -19.68
N ALA A 344 -8.76 -38.10 -18.80
CA ALA A 344 -8.83 -37.11 -17.72
C ALA A 344 -8.88 -35.66 -18.24
N VAL A 345 -8.08 -35.31 -19.25
CA VAL A 345 -8.14 -33.97 -19.89
C VAL A 345 -9.49 -33.73 -20.55
N ALA A 346 -10.07 -34.73 -21.22
CA ALA A 346 -11.40 -34.61 -21.83
C ALA A 346 -12.49 -34.37 -20.78
N ARG A 347 -12.48 -35.14 -19.67
CA ARG A 347 -13.42 -34.97 -18.54
C ARG A 347 -13.26 -33.59 -17.89
N VAL A 348 -12.04 -33.19 -17.54
CA VAL A 348 -11.79 -31.89 -16.87
C VAL A 348 -12.15 -30.72 -17.80
N SER A 349 -11.91 -30.82 -19.10
CA SER A 349 -12.35 -29.81 -20.08
C SER A 349 -13.89 -29.71 -20.18
N ALA A 350 -14.60 -30.84 -20.05
CA ALA A 350 -16.07 -30.84 -19.98
C ALA A 350 -16.60 -30.20 -18.69
N GLU A 351 -15.96 -30.43 -17.55
CA GLU A 351 -16.29 -29.76 -16.27
C GLU A 351 -16.01 -28.26 -16.32
N VAL A 352 -14.89 -27.83 -16.90
CA VAL A 352 -14.62 -26.40 -17.13
C VAL A 352 -15.70 -25.78 -18.03
N TRP A 353 -16.13 -26.47 -19.10
CA TRP A 353 -17.24 -25.99 -19.92
C TRP A 353 -18.57 -25.93 -19.15
N ALA A 354 -18.83 -26.87 -18.24
CA ALA A 354 -20.01 -26.83 -17.38
C ALA A 354 -19.97 -25.62 -16.42
N ILE A 355 -18.81 -25.33 -15.81
CA ILE A 355 -18.58 -24.14 -14.97
C ILE A 355 -18.88 -22.84 -15.74
N THR A 356 -18.55 -22.73 -17.05
CA THR A 356 -18.86 -21.52 -17.83
C THR A 356 -20.36 -21.23 -18.01
N GLY A 357 -21.23 -22.20 -17.70
CA GLY A 357 -22.68 -22.06 -17.72
C GLY A 357 -23.31 -21.83 -16.34
N ASP A 358 -22.52 -21.81 -15.26
CA ASP A 358 -23.01 -21.54 -13.90
C ASP A 358 -23.33 -20.04 -13.74
N PRO A 359 -24.57 -19.64 -13.40
CA PRO A 359 -24.96 -18.23 -13.31
C PRO A 359 -24.17 -17.45 -12.25
N LEU A 360 -23.90 -18.06 -11.08
CA LEU A 360 -23.16 -17.41 -10.00
C LEU A 360 -21.69 -17.24 -10.39
N PHE A 361 -21.10 -18.23 -11.07
CA PHE A 361 -19.74 -18.09 -11.59
C PHE A 361 -19.63 -16.94 -12.61
N ARG A 362 -20.60 -16.83 -13.52
CA ARG A 362 -20.65 -15.72 -14.48
C ARG A 362 -20.83 -14.37 -13.78
N GLU A 363 -21.73 -14.26 -12.80
CA GLU A 363 -21.93 -13.03 -12.02
C GLU A 363 -20.64 -12.61 -11.30
N ALA A 364 -19.97 -13.54 -10.61
CA ALA A 364 -18.72 -13.27 -9.89
C ALA A 364 -17.58 -12.83 -10.83
N VAL A 365 -17.40 -13.50 -11.98
CA VAL A 365 -16.38 -13.11 -12.97
C VAL A 365 -16.72 -11.77 -13.63
N THR A 366 -17.97 -11.50 -13.98
CA THR A 366 -18.40 -10.17 -14.48
C THR A 366 -18.08 -9.08 -13.45
N TRP A 367 -18.40 -9.30 -12.17
CA TRP A 367 -18.13 -8.36 -11.09
C TRP A 367 -16.62 -8.09 -10.91
N GLN A 368 -15.81 -9.15 -10.85
CA GLN A 368 -14.38 -9.04 -10.55
C GLN A 368 -13.54 -8.60 -11.77
N ASN A 369 -13.89 -9.04 -12.97
CA ASN A 369 -13.13 -8.81 -14.20
C ASN A 369 -13.96 -9.08 -15.48
N ARG A 370 -14.70 -8.07 -15.96
CA ARG A 370 -15.43 -8.10 -17.26
C ARG A 370 -14.59 -8.63 -18.44
N THR A 371 -13.28 -8.34 -18.51
CA THR A 371 -12.41 -8.83 -19.61
C THR A 371 -12.19 -10.34 -19.56
N ALA A 372 -12.25 -10.97 -18.37
CA ALA A 372 -12.13 -12.41 -18.23
C ALA A 372 -13.34 -13.18 -18.81
N MET A 373 -14.50 -12.53 -18.99
CA MET A 373 -15.66 -13.15 -19.64
C MET A 373 -15.36 -13.60 -21.09
N HIS A 374 -14.41 -12.95 -21.79
CA HIS A 374 -13.94 -13.42 -23.10
C HIS A 374 -13.28 -14.83 -23.08
N ALA A 375 -12.82 -15.29 -21.92
CA ALA A 375 -12.39 -16.67 -21.71
C ALA A 375 -13.59 -17.58 -21.44
N VAL A 376 -14.50 -17.17 -20.54
CA VAL A 376 -15.72 -17.88 -20.16
C VAL A 376 -16.60 -18.15 -21.39
N ASP A 377 -17.06 -17.11 -22.08
CA ASP A 377 -17.87 -17.21 -23.31
C ASP A 377 -17.08 -17.88 -24.43
N GLY A 378 -15.77 -17.65 -24.45
CA GLY A 378 -14.84 -18.23 -25.39
C GLY A 378 -14.77 -19.76 -25.34
N VAL A 379 -14.97 -20.36 -24.16
CA VAL A 379 -15.09 -21.81 -23.98
C VAL A 379 -16.55 -22.24 -24.13
N ARG A 380 -17.50 -21.50 -23.54
CA ARG A 380 -18.94 -21.79 -23.59
C ARG A 380 -19.44 -21.98 -25.02
N ASN A 381 -19.13 -21.00 -25.89
CA ASN A 381 -19.57 -20.95 -27.29
C ASN A 381 -18.89 -21.98 -28.20
N GLN A 382 -17.75 -22.55 -27.78
CA GLN A 382 -17.10 -23.65 -28.50
C GLN A 382 -17.77 -24.99 -28.22
N GLY A 383 -18.51 -25.14 -27.11
CA GLY A 383 -19.16 -26.39 -26.73
C GLY A 383 -18.22 -27.39 -26.04
N ALA A 384 -18.79 -28.29 -25.24
CA ALA A 384 -18.03 -29.23 -24.41
C ALA A 384 -17.00 -30.05 -25.20
N VAL A 385 -17.38 -30.58 -26.36
CA VAL A 385 -16.61 -31.57 -27.14
C VAL A 385 -15.70 -30.98 -28.23
N ALA A 386 -15.57 -29.66 -28.34
CA ALA A 386 -14.76 -29.07 -29.41
C ALA A 386 -13.23 -29.27 -29.20
N PRO A 387 -12.43 -29.40 -30.28
CA PRO A 387 -11.00 -29.69 -30.18
C PRO A 387 -10.22 -28.70 -29.31
N ARG A 388 -9.44 -29.24 -28.36
CA ARG A 388 -8.67 -28.46 -27.38
C ARG A 388 -7.34 -28.00 -27.96
N ASN A 389 -7.35 -26.83 -28.59
CA ASN A 389 -6.14 -26.13 -29.04
C ASN A 389 -5.51 -25.24 -27.94
N SER A 390 -4.34 -24.66 -28.23
CA SER A 390 -3.60 -23.79 -27.30
C SER A 390 -4.43 -22.61 -26.75
N LYS A 391 -5.32 -22.04 -27.55
CA LYS A 391 -6.18 -20.91 -27.15
C LYS A 391 -7.34 -21.36 -26.25
N ARG A 392 -7.90 -22.56 -26.49
CA ARG A 392 -8.90 -23.15 -25.58
C ARG A 392 -8.26 -23.48 -24.23
N ARG A 393 -7.09 -24.12 -24.21
CA ARG A 393 -6.34 -24.40 -22.97
C ARG A 393 -6.11 -23.14 -22.13
N GLN A 394 -5.59 -22.06 -22.70
CA GLN A 394 -5.32 -20.82 -21.96
C GLN A 394 -6.57 -20.23 -21.30
N ARG A 395 -7.73 -20.37 -21.96
CA ARG A 395 -9.02 -19.96 -21.40
C ARG A 395 -9.47 -20.88 -20.26
N GLU A 396 -9.30 -22.19 -20.42
CA GLU A 396 -9.60 -23.17 -19.36
C GLU A 396 -8.72 -22.97 -18.11
N GLU A 397 -7.43 -22.67 -18.30
CA GLU A 397 -6.50 -22.28 -17.22
C GLU A 397 -6.99 -21.03 -16.48
N THR A 398 -7.45 -20.00 -17.22
CA THR A 398 -8.03 -18.78 -16.63
C THR A 398 -9.30 -19.08 -15.84
N ILE A 399 -10.21 -19.90 -16.38
CA ILE A 399 -11.46 -20.29 -15.70
C ILE A 399 -11.16 -21.07 -14.42
N ALA A 400 -10.22 -22.02 -14.46
CA ALA A 400 -9.80 -22.79 -13.29
C ALA A 400 -9.20 -21.90 -12.19
N GLN A 401 -8.44 -20.87 -12.55
CA GLN A 401 -7.89 -19.87 -11.61
C GLN A 401 -8.97 -19.07 -10.88
N TYR A 402 -10.07 -18.67 -11.54
CA TYR A 402 -11.21 -18.05 -10.84
C TYR A 402 -11.97 -19.09 -9.99
N TRP A 403 -12.21 -20.29 -10.53
CA TRP A 403 -12.95 -21.34 -9.83
C TRP A 403 -12.31 -21.74 -8.48
N GLN A 404 -11.00 -21.98 -8.44
CA GLN A 404 -10.33 -22.24 -7.15
C GLN A 404 -10.38 -21.05 -6.20
N ARG A 405 -10.31 -19.82 -6.71
CA ARG A 405 -10.35 -18.61 -5.88
C ARG A 405 -11.67 -18.54 -5.13
N TYR A 406 -12.80 -18.77 -5.81
CA TYR A 406 -14.12 -18.67 -5.21
C TYR A 406 -14.49 -19.88 -4.34
N CYS A 407 -13.94 -21.07 -4.63
CA CYS A 407 -14.19 -22.30 -3.84
C CYS A 407 -13.22 -22.52 -2.67
N ALA A 408 -12.04 -21.88 -2.63
CA ALA A 408 -10.99 -22.18 -1.63
C ALA A 408 -10.54 -20.97 -0.77
N LYS A 409 -10.97 -19.74 -1.07
CA LYS A 409 -10.45 -18.54 -0.38
C LYS A 409 -11.58 -17.69 0.22
N ASN A 410 -11.52 -17.49 1.54
CA ASN A 410 -12.43 -16.64 2.32
C ASN A 410 -12.15 -15.14 2.12
N GLU A 411 -12.04 -14.69 0.86
CA GLU A 411 -11.75 -13.28 0.55
C GLU A 411 -13.00 -12.43 0.72
N THR A 412 -12.97 -11.43 1.60
CA THR A 412 -14.14 -10.56 1.81
C THR A 412 -14.36 -9.61 0.62
N ILE A 413 -15.24 -10.00 -0.30
CA ILE A 413 -15.65 -9.25 -1.49
C ILE A 413 -16.96 -9.81 -2.08
N GLY A 414 -18.02 -8.99 -2.05
CA GLY A 414 -19.33 -9.32 -2.64
C GLY A 414 -19.95 -10.63 -2.14
N PHE A 415 -20.91 -11.16 -2.92
CA PHE A 415 -21.58 -12.42 -2.57
C PHE A 415 -20.65 -13.64 -2.65
N PHE A 416 -19.52 -13.53 -3.36
CA PHE A 416 -18.57 -14.62 -3.52
C PHE A 416 -17.51 -14.70 -2.39
N GLY A 417 -17.66 -13.87 -1.36
CA GLY A 417 -16.98 -14.00 -0.08
C GLY A 417 -17.67 -13.17 1.02
N PRO A 418 -18.88 -13.59 1.46
CA PRO A 418 -19.71 -12.82 2.37
C PRO A 418 -19.23 -12.92 3.82
N VAL A 419 -19.70 -11.98 4.66
CA VAL A 419 -19.41 -11.92 6.10
C VAL A 419 -20.65 -12.22 6.93
N LYS A 420 -20.47 -12.63 8.19
CA LYS A 420 -21.54 -12.65 9.19
C LYS A 420 -21.07 -12.13 10.53
N TRP A 421 -21.88 -11.31 11.19
CA TRP A 421 -21.74 -11.11 12.63
C TRP A 421 -22.37 -12.27 13.39
N ILE A 422 -21.62 -12.81 14.34
CA ILE A 422 -21.98 -13.99 15.12
C ILE A 422 -21.81 -13.71 16.61
N THR A 423 -22.40 -14.58 17.43
CA THR A 423 -22.32 -14.47 18.89
C THR A 423 -21.48 -15.61 19.47
N LEU A 424 -20.54 -15.28 20.34
CA LEU A 424 -19.94 -16.24 21.27
C LEU A 424 -20.85 -16.29 22.50
N ASP A 425 -21.29 -17.47 22.89
CA ASP A 425 -22.27 -17.65 23.98
C ASP A 425 -21.83 -18.76 24.94
N PRO A 426 -21.18 -18.44 26.08
CA PRO A 426 -20.59 -19.45 26.95
C PRO A 426 -21.62 -20.40 27.56
N ASP A 427 -22.89 -19.99 27.65
CA ASP A 427 -24.00 -20.79 28.17
C ASP A 427 -24.69 -21.64 27.07
N GLY A 428 -24.30 -21.45 25.80
CA GLY A 428 -24.85 -22.14 24.63
C GLY A 428 -24.19 -23.48 24.28
N PRO A 429 -24.72 -24.21 23.28
CA PRO A 429 -24.10 -25.43 22.76
C PRO A 429 -22.75 -25.14 22.07
N ALA A 430 -21.98 -26.18 21.76
CA ALA A 430 -20.67 -26.05 21.10
C ALA A 430 -20.72 -25.15 19.85
N VAL A 431 -21.75 -25.36 19.02
CA VAL A 431 -22.09 -24.53 17.87
C VAL A 431 -23.62 -24.53 17.70
N THR A 432 -24.20 -23.44 17.20
CA THR A 432 -25.53 -23.46 16.58
C THR A 432 -25.39 -22.89 15.19
N ALA A 433 -25.66 -23.67 14.14
CA ALA A 433 -25.60 -23.20 12.75
C ALA A 433 -26.93 -23.48 12.04
N ARG A 434 -27.62 -22.44 11.57
CA ARG A 434 -28.85 -22.58 10.78
C ARG A 434 -28.74 -21.74 9.50
N PRO A 435 -28.53 -22.36 8.32
CA PRO A 435 -28.51 -21.63 7.06
C PRO A 435 -29.92 -21.11 6.76
N GLY A 436 -30.00 -19.88 6.25
CA GLY A 436 -31.23 -19.36 5.68
C GLY A 436 -31.50 -19.95 4.28
N PRO A 437 -32.58 -19.53 3.60
CA PRO A 437 -32.93 -20.05 2.28
C PRO A 437 -31.89 -19.76 1.20
N GLY A 438 -31.11 -18.67 1.32
CA GLY A 438 -30.12 -18.24 0.35
C GLY A 438 -28.67 -18.43 0.79
N LEU A 439 -27.73 -17.91 -0.02
CA LEU A 439 -26.33 -17.75 0.38
C LEU A 439 -26.14 -16.47 1.21
N ILE A 440 -26.87 -15.41 0.85
CA ILE A 440 -26.73 -14.06 1.39
C ILE A 440 -28.10 -13.50 1.80
N SER A 441 -28.13 -12.84 2.96
CA SER A 441 -29.31 -12.19 3.55
C SER A 441 -29.43 -10.73 3.09
N GLY A 442 -28.33 -10.14 2.64
CA GLY A 442 -28.30 -8.78 2.09
C GLY A 442 -27.06 -8.53 1.24
N ARG A 443 -27.20 -7.62 0.27
CA ARG A 443 -26.09 -7.06 -0.53
C ARG A 443 -26.25 -5.55 -0.66
N ARG A 444 -25.14 -4.80 -0.73
CA ARG A 444 -25.13 -3.35 -0.97
C ARG A 444 -23.96 -2.97 -1.87
N VAL A 445 -24.24 -2.13 -2.87
CA VAL A 445 -23.24 -1.57 -3.79
C VAL A 445 -22.95 -0.12 -3.39
N PHE A 446 -21.67 0.23 -3.29
CA PHE A 446 -21.18 1.57 -2.96
C PHE A 446 -20.31 2.09 -4.09
N LEU A 447 -20.37 3.40 -4.37
CA LEU A 447 -19.34 4.03 -5.19
C LEU A 447 -18.01 4.05 -4.42
N GLU A 448 -16.93 3.71 -5.12
CA GLU A 448 -15.58 3.80 -4.58
C GLU A 448 -15.21 5.26 -4.31
N HIS A 449 -14.53 5.54 -3.21
CA HIS A 449 -14.25 6.93 -2.77
C HIS A 449 -13.49 7.75 -3.82
N TRP A 450 -12.65 7.11 -4.63
CA TRP A 450 -11.95 7.78 -5.73
C TRP A 450 -12.90 8.24 -6.85
N ALA A 451 -13.98 7.50 -7.12
CA ALA A 451 -15.00 7.88 -8.09
C ALA A 451 -15.81 9.07 -7.55
N LEU A 452 -16.18 9.02 -6.28
CA LEU A 452 -16.82 10.16 -5.60
C LEU A 452 -15.92 11.40 -5.58
N SER A 453 -14.62 11.23 -5.32
CA SER A 453 -13.61 12.31 -5.35
C SER A 453 -13.42 12.88 -6.75
N ALA A 454 -13.46 12.05 -7.79
CA ALA A 454 -13.39 12.49 -9.19
C ALA A 454 -14.64 13.28 -9.59
N PHE A 455 -15.83 12.82 -9.19
CA PHE A 455 -17.09 13.53 -9.39
C PHE A 455 -17.12 14.87 -8.63
N ALA A 456 -16.72 14.85 -7.35
CA ALA A 456 -16.54 16.05 -6.54
C ALA A 456 -15.56 17.05 -7.20
N ALA A 457 -14.41 16.60 -7.67
CA ALA A 457 -13.43 17.45 -8.34
C ALA A 457 -13.96 18.06 -9.65
N ALA A 458 -14.78 17.33 -10.41
CA ALA A 458 -15.43 17.85 -11.62
C ALA A 458 -16.37 19.02 -11.29
N ILE A 459 -17.32 18.82 -10.36
CA ILE A 459 -18.32 19.84 -10.03
C ILE A 459 -17.76 21.02 -9.21
N THR A 460 -16.69 20.80 -8.43
CA THR A 460 -16.01 21.87 -7.66
C THR A 460 -14.95 22.63 -8.46
N SER A 461 -14.72 22.26 -9.72
CA SER A 461 -13.91 23.06 -10.65
C SER A 461 -14.57 24.40 -11.01
N GLU A 462 -15.90 24.47 -10.90
CA GLU A 462 -16.68 25.65 -11.25
C GLU A 462 -16.64 26.74 -10.15
N PRO A 463 -16.19 27.97 -10.45
CA PRO A 463 -16.13 29.06 -9.46
C PRO A 463 -17.47 29.39 -8.80
N ARG A 464 -18.59 29.27 -9.55
CA ARG A 464 -19.95 29.47 -9.03
C ARG A 464 -20.34 28.49 -7.92
N VAL A 465 -19.71 27.31 -7.89
CA VAL A 465 -19.91 26.26 -6.88
C VAL A 465 -18.97 26.48 -5.69
N ARG A 466 -17.68 26.78 -5.93
CA ARG A 466 -16.65 26.94 -4.87
C ARG A 466 -17.06 27.86 -3.72
N GLN A 467 -17.72 28.99 -4.00
CA GLN A 467 -18.20 29.93 -2.98
C GLN A 467 -19.16 29.31 -1.94
N TRP A 468 -19.81 28.19 -2.25
CA TRP A 468 -20.72 27.46 -1.37
C TRP A 468 -20.05 26.33 -0.57
N LEU A 469 -18.82 25.96 -0.92
CA LEU A 469 -18.03 24.94 -0.22
C LEU A 469 -17.45 25.48 1.08
N ARG A 470 -17.05 24.58 1.99
CA ARG A 470 -16.62 24.90 3.35
C ARG A 470 -15.08 24.84 3.46
N PRO A 471 -14.33 25.94 3.25
CA PRO A 471 -12.88 25.88 3.30
C PRO A 471 -12.38 25.59 4.73
N SER A 472 -11.39 24.71 4.83
CA SER A 472 -10.73 24.31 6.07
C SER A 472 -9.22 24.48 5.94
N LEU A 473 -8.54 24.82 7.04
CA LEU A 473 -7.08 24.74 7.07
C LEU A 473 -6.65 23.27 6.87
N HIS A 474 -5.58 23.01 6.11
CA HIS A 474 -5.12 21.62 5.94
C HIS A 474 -4.76 20.97 7.29
N ALA A 475 -5.16 19.71 7.45
CA ALA A 475 -5.22 18.99 8.73
C ALA A 475 -3.95 19.06 9.59
N GLN A 476 -2.76 19.11 8.96
CA GLN A 476 -1.47 19.14 9.64
C GLN A 476 -0.95 20.53 10.03
N LEU A 477 -1.63 21.60 9.59
CA LEU A 477 -1.25 22.99 9.81
C LEU A 477 -1.99 23.59 11.01
N SER A 478 -1.39 24.61 11.64
CA SER A 478 -2.04 25.38 12.71
C SER A 478 -1.66 26.86 12.64
N LEU A 479 -2.54 27.72 13.13
CA LEU A 479 -2.39 29.18 13.08
C LEU A 479 -2.08 29.72 14.49
N ARG A 480 -0.94 30.41 14.63
CA ARG A 480 -0.55 31.14 15.85
C ARG A 480 -0.56 32.65 15.56
N GLY A 481 -1.71 33.29 15.75
CA GLY A 481 -1.91 34.71 15.45
C GLY A 481 -1.74 35.01 13.96
N ARG A 482 -0.57 35.54 13.57
CA ARG A 482 -0.19 35.82 12.16
C ARG A 482 0.91 34.89 11.63
N GLN A 483 1.23 33.81 12.34
CA GLN A 483 2.17 32.80 11.89
C GLN A 483 1.43 31.51 11.55
N LEU A 484 1.67 30.96 10.37
CA LEU A 484 1.22 29.62 9.98
C LEU A 484 2.32 28.60 10.25
N LEU A 485 2.03 27.64 11.13
CA LEU A 485 2.93 26.56 11.51
C LEU A 485 2.80 25.41 10.51
N ARG A 486 3.94 24.89 10.03
CA ARG A 486 4.05 23.79 9.07
C ARG A 486 4.97 22.69 9.65
N PRO A 487 4.72 21.39 9.40
CA PRO A 487 5.63 20.33 9.86
C PRO A 487 7.02 20.52 9.24
N ALA A 488 8.08 20.48 10.05
CA ALA A 488 9.48 20.64 9.64
C ALA A 488 9.80 21.85 8.73
N HIS A 489 9.09 22.97 8.87
CA HIS A 489 9.46 24.22 8.19
C HIS A 489 9.24 25.41 9.13
N ALA A 490 10.02 26.49 8.93
CA ALA A 490 9.84 27.75 9.65
C ALA A 490 8.40 28.31 9.51
N PRO A 491 7.88 28.97 10.58
CA PRO A 491 6.56 29.60 10.56
C PRO A 491 6.41 30.65 9.45
N VAL A 492 5.39 30.52 8.62
CA VAL A 492 5.13 31.50 7.54
C VAL A 492 4.43 32.72 8.12
N SER A 493 5.02 33.90 7.94
CA SER A 493 4.38 35.17 8.31
C SER A 493 3.26 35.51 7.33
N LEU A 494 2.07 35.77 7.86
CA LEU A 494 0.86 36.10 7.11
C LEU A 494 0.59 37.61 7.15
N THR A 495 0.03 38.14 6.07
CA THR A 495 -0.64 39.45 6.08
C THR A 495 -1.83 39.44 7.04
N ALA A 496 -2.31 40.62 7.44
CA ALA A 496 -3.51 40.72 8.26
C ALA A 496 -4.77 40.17 7.55
N ALA A 497 -4.81 40.22 6.21
CA ALA A 497 -5.92 39.71 5.42
C ALA A 497 -5.94 38.18 5.41
N GLU A 498 -4.79 37.55 5.16
CA GLU A 498 -4.66 36.08 5.17
C GLU A 498 -4.94 35.51 6.56
N ALA A 499 -4.38 36.09 7.63
CA ALA A 499 -4.65 35.64 9.00
C ALA A 499 -6.14 35.80 9.39
N SER A 500 -6.79 36.89 8.95
CA SER A 500 -8.23 37.13 9.15
C SER A 500 -9.10 36.08 8.45
N LEU A 501 -8.71 35.61 7.25
CA LEU A 501 -9.45 34.55 6.55
C LEU A 501 -9.12 33.15 7.08
N LEU A 502 -7.85 32.82 7.28
CA LEU A 502 -7.43 31.50 7.76
C LEU A 502 -8.01 31.18 9.14
N SER A 503 -8.12 32.17 10.04
CA SER A 503 -8.81 32.03 11.34
C SER A 503 -10.33 31.81 11.24
N ARG A 504 -10.91 31.92 10.04
CA ARG A 504 -12.33 31.67 9.73
C ARG A 504 -12.56 30.43 8.86
N CYS A 505 -11.51 29.81 8.32
CA CYS A 505 -11.57 28.56 7.55
C CYS A 505 -11.77 27.35 8.48
N ASP A 506 -12.98 27.22 9.01
CA ASP A 506 -13.36 26.25 10.04
C ASP A 506 -13.92 24.92 9.49
N GLY A 507 -14.00 24.75 8.16
CA GLY A 507 -14.62 23.57 7.54
C GLY A 507 -16.14 23.45 7.75
N ARG A 508 -16.79 24.44 8.35
CA ARG A 508 -18.23 24.44 8.66
C ARG A 508 -19.00 25.45 7.81
N ARG A 509 -18.48 26.67 7.69
CA ARG A 509 -19.16 27.77 6.99
C ARG A 509 -18.82 27.80 5.50
N PRO A 510 -19.80 28.08 4.61
CA PRO A 510 -19.52 28.36 3.21
C PRO A 510 -18.53 29.52 3.02
N ALA A 511 -17.68 29.44 1.99
CA ALA A 511 -16.69 30.48 1.68
C ALA A 511 -17.33 31.87 1.50
N ILE A 512 -18.54 31.97 0.94
CA ILE A 512 -19.30 33.23 0.81
C ILE A 512 -19.68 33.85 2.17
N GLU A 513 -19.91 33.03 3.20
CA GLU A 513 -20.20 33.51 4.56
C GLU A 513 -18.91 33.93 5.28
N ILE A 514 -17.83 33.20 5.08
CA ILE A 514 -16.48 33.56 5.58
C ILE A 514 -16.05 34.89 4.96
N ALA A 515 -16.20 35.06 3.65
CA ALA A 515 -15.89 36.29 2.92
C ALA A 515 -16.76 37.47 3.37
N ARG A 516 -18.05 37.25 3.66
CA ARG A 516 -18.95 38.28 4.23
C ARG A 516 -18.58 38.63 5.67
N SER A 517 -18.25 37.64 6.49
CA SER A 517 -17.78 37.84 7.87
C SER A 517 -16.48 38.63 7.92
N ALA A 518 -15.53 38.33 7.04
CA ALA A 518 -14.25 39.03 6.95
C ALA A 518 -14.37 40.45 6.38
N ALA A 519 -15.34 40.73 5.52
CA ALA A 519 -15.59 42.07 4.98
C ALA A 519 -16.35 42.99 5.96
N ASN A 520 -17.22 42.41 6.80
CA ASN A 520 -18.01 43.14 7.79
C ASN A 520 -17.29 43.36 9.13
N ASP A 521 -16.18 42.67 9.37
CA ASP A 521 -15.36 42.83 10.58
C ASP A 521 -14.55 44.14 10.51
N PRO A 522 -14.73 45.10 11.44
CA PRO A 522 -13.94 46.34 11.48
C PRO A 522 -12.43 46.09 11.59
N ASP A 523 -12.01 45.06 12.33
CA ASP A 523 -10.61 44.75 12.63
C ASP A 523 -9.91 43.96 11.50
N SER A 524 -10.71 43.35 10.62
CA SER A 524 -10.23 42.76 9.37
C SER A 524 -9.83 43.85 8.37
N PRO A 525 -8.73 43.72 7.61
CA PRO A 525 -8.36 44.68 6.56
C PRO A 525 -9.18 44.52 5.27
N LEU A 526 -9.94 43.43 5.14
CA LEU A 526 -10.79 43.17 3.97
C LEU A 526 -12.07 44.02 4.06
N ARG A 527 -12.47 44.62 2.93
CA ARG A 527 -13.61 45.57 2.87
C ARG A 527 -14.69 45.20 1.87
N ASN A 528 -14.49 44.12 1.12
CA ASN A 528 -15.49 43.52 0.24
C ASN A 528 -15.32 41.99 0.25
N SER A 529 -16.36 41.28 -0.19
CA SER A 529 -16.37 39.80 -0.17
C SER A 529 -15.72 39.18 -1.41
N ASP A 530 -15.60 39.91 -2.52
CA ASP A 530 -15.03 39.37 -3.76
C ASP A 530 -13.50 39.23 -3.65
N ASP A 531 -12.80 40.23 -3.12
CA ASP A 531 -11.37 40.16 -2.78
C ASP A 531 -11.09 39.07 -1.75
N ALA A 532 -12.01 38.86 -0.81
CA ALA A 532 -11.90 37.79 0.18
C ALA A 532 -12.04 36.39 -0.46
N LEU A 533 -12.94 36.20 -1.42
CA LEU A 533 -13.05 34.96 -2.21
C LEU A 533 -11.83 34.74 -3.13
N ILE A 534 -11.29 35.81 -3.73
CA ILE A 534 -10.05 35.76 -4.52
C ILE A 534 -8.87 35.34 -3.63
N LEU A 535 -8.75 35.90 -2.43
CA LEU A 535 -7.70 35.56 -1.47
C LEU A 535 -7.86 34.13 -0.92
N LEU A 536 -9.08 33.62 -0.71
CA LEU A 536 -9.31 32.20 -0.44
C LEU A 536 -8.80 31.31 -1.60
N GLY A 537 -8.99 31.73 -2.85
CA GLY A 537 -8.42 31.06 -4.02
C GLY A 537 -6.90 30.98 -3.96
N GLN A 538 -6.25 32.12 -3.69
CA GLN A 538 -4.78 32.19 -3.54
C GLN A 538 -4.25 31.35 -2.37
N LEU A 539 -5.01 31.22 -1.27
CA LEU A 539 -4.67 30.36 -0.13
C LEU A 539 -4.82 28.86 -0.47
N ALA A 540 -5.80 28.50 -1.30
CA ALA A 540 -5.98 27.13 -1.79
C ALA A 540 -4.91 26.75 -2.84
N ASP A 541 -4.59 27.64 -3.77
CA ASP A 541 -3.53 27.46 -4.78
C ASP A 541 -2.12 27.34 -4.15
N ARG A 542 -1.96 27.79 -2.91
CA ARG A 542 -0.74 27.65 -2.07
C ARG A 542 -0.76 26.43 -1.14
N GLU A 543 -1.75 25.55 -1.27
CA GLU A 543 -1.93 24.35 -0.42
C GLU A 543 -1.94 24.67 1.09
N LEU A 544 -2.56 25.79 1.48
CA LEU A 544 -2.74 26.18 2.89
C LEU A 544 -4.13 25.81 3.42
N ILE A 545 -5.15 25.89 2.55
CA ILE A 545 -6.51 25.44 2.84
C ILE A 545 -6.95 24.36 1.86
N ARG A 546 -7.76 23.42 2.34
CA ARG A 546 -8.63 22.64 1.47
C ARG A 546 -9.87 23.46 1.15
N TRP A 547 -10.24 23.47 -0.13
CA TRP A 547 -11.45 24.16 -0.60
C TRP A 547 -12.18 23.32 -1.66
N ASP A 548 -12.56 22.11 -1.26
CA ASP A 548 -13.34 21.15 -2.04
C ASP A 548 -14.52 20.61 -1.18
N LEU A 549 -15.00 19.39 -1.43
CA LEU A 549 -16.08 18.73 -0.68
C LEU A 549 -15.58 17.83 0.47
N ASP A 550 -14.27 17.75 0.70
CA ASP A 550 -13.56 17.07 1.79
C ASP A 550 -14.14 15.68 2.19
N LEU A 551 -14.45 14.84 1.19
CA LEU A 551 -15.23 13.62 1.40
C LEU A 551 -14.50 12.61 2.32
N PRO A 552 -15.17 12.07 3.36
CA PRO A 552 -14.54 11.21 4.34
C PRO A 552 -14.15 9.84 3.78
N MET A 553 -13.06 9.26 4.30
CA MET A 553 -12.54 7.94 3.91
C MET A 553 -13.37 6.78 4.49
N ARG A 554 -14.68 6.71 4.20
CA ARG A 554 -15.59 5.64 4.63
C ARG A 554 -16.54 5.21 3.50
N LEU A 555 -17.07 3.99 3.57
CA LEU A 555 -18.01 3.42 2.57
C LEU A 555 -19.22 4.33 2.29
N HIS A 556 -19.68 5.07 3.31
CA HIS A 556 -20.86 5.92 3.27
C HIS A 556 -20.59 7.37 2.81
N ALA A 557 -19.47 7.65 2.15
CA ALA A 557 -19.11 9.01 1.68
C ALA A 557 -20.16 9.65 0.74
N GLU A 558 -20.99 8.83 0.05
CA GLU A 558 -22.17 9.27 -0.72
C GLU A 558 -23.16 10.12 0.12
N GLU A 559 -23.26 9.89 1.43
CA GLU A 559 -24.15 10.62 2.33
C GLU A 559 -23.64 12.05 2.61
N SER A 560 -22.33 12.19 2.87
CA SER A 560 -21.69 13.50 3.05
C SER A 560 -21.72 14.32 1.76
N LEU A 561 -21.52 13.69 0.60
CA LEU A 561 -21.68 14.32 -0.71
C LEU A 561 -23.12 14.86 -0.87
N ALA A 562 -24.13 14.04 -0.57
CA ALA A 562 -25.54 14.43 -0.69
C ALA A 562 -25.90 15.60 0.24
N GLU A 563 -25.45 15.58 1.50
CA GLU A 563 -25.67 16.67 2.46
C GLU A 563 -25.07 17.99 1.95
N GLN A 564 -23.80 17.96 1.53
CA GLN A 564 -23.09 19.17 1.10
C GLN A 564 -23.68 19.76 -0.19
N LEU A 565 -24.11 18.94 -1.14
CA LEU A 565 -24.85 19.42 -2.31
C LEU A 565 -26.21 20.03 -1.93
N GLY A 566 -26.92 19.43 -0.96
CA GLY A 566 -28.16 19.98 -0.41
C GLY A 566 -27.98 21.34 0.28
N ALA A 567 -26.82 21.55 0.91
CA ALA A 567 -26.46 22.78 1.62
C ALA A 567 -26.10 23.97 0.70
N ILE A 568 -25.96 23.76 -0.61
CA ILE A 568 -25.70 24.86 -1.57
C ILE A 568 -26.87 25.85 -1.55
N GLY A 569 -26.55 27.12 -1.26
CA GLY A 569 -27.55 28.18 -1.06
C GLY A 569 -28.22 28.67 -2.34
N ASP A 570 -27.58 28.54 -3.49
CA ASP A 570 -28.17 28.85 -4.79
C ASP A 570 -29.11 27.71 -5.25
N PRO A 571 -30.43 27.95 -5.41
CA PRO A 571 -31.37 26.88 -5.76
C PRO A 571 -31.16 26.28 -7.17
N SER A 572 -30.62 27.06 -8.12
CA SER A 572 -30.39 26.61 -9.49
C SER A 572 -29.17 25.70 -9.56
N ILE A 573 -28.05 26.13 -8.98
CA ILE A 573 -26.81 25.33 -8.90
C ILE A 573 -27.08 24.05 -8.11
N ARG A 574 -27.79 24.14 -6.98
CA ARG A 574 -28.18 22.96 -6.20
C ARG A 574 -29.01 21.97 -7.01
N ALA A 575 -30.03 22.43 -7.74
CA ALA A 575 -30.88 21.54 -8.54
C ALA A 575 -30.09 20.85 -9.66
N GLU A 576 -29.19 21.57 -10.33
CA GLU A 576 -28.31 21.07 -11.39
C GLU A 576 -27.34 19.98 -10.88
N LEU A 577 -26.66 20.24 -9.76
CA LEU A 577 -25.70 19.31 -9.17
C LEU A 577 -26.38 18.09 -8.54
N LEU A 578 -27.53 18.26 -7.90
CA LEU A 578 -28.33 17.13 -7.39
C LEU A 578 -28.87 16.25 -8.52
N ALA A 579 -29.24 16.81 -9.69
CA ALA A 579 -29.65 16.02 -10.85
C ALA A 579 -28.48 15.22 -11.45
N SER A 580 -27.30 15.84 -11.54
CA SER A 580 -26.06 15.18 -11.99
C SER A 580 -25.68 14.03 -11.06
N TYR A 581 -25.71 14.26 -9.74
CA TYR A 581 -25.46 13.24 -8.73
C TYR A 581 -26.52 12.13 -8.73
N ALA A 582 -27.80 12.47 -8.87
CA ALA A 582 -28.89 11.50 -8.98
C ALA A 582 -28.71 10.58 -10.19
N THR A 583 -28.16 11.07 -11.29
CA THR A 583 -27.84 10.26 -12.49
C THR A 583 -26.74 9.23 -12.18
N LEU A 584 -25.64 9.65 -11.56
CA LEU A 584 -24.56 8.75 -11.14
C LEU A 584 -25.05 7.71 -10.11
N ARG A 585 -25.83 8.16 -9.12
CA ARG A 585 -26.42 7.31 -8.08
C ARG A 585 -27.38 6.27 -8.67
N ALA A 586 -28.23 6.67 -9.63
CA ALA A 586 -29.16 5.76 -10.30
C ALA A 586 -28.41 4.68 -11.12
N ALA A 587 -27.28 5.03 -11.74
CA ALA A 587 -26.43 4.05 -12.42
C ALA A 587 -25.82 3.01 -11.44
N ARG A 588 -25.35 3.46 -10.28
CA ARG A 588 -24.90 2.57 -9.18
C ARG A 588 -26.06 1.70 -8.65
N GLU A 589 -27.25 2.25 -8.50
CA GLU A 589 -28.44 1.50 -8.08
C GLU A 589 -28.86 0.45 -9.12
N ALA A 590 -28.73 0.74 -10.42
CA ALA A 590 -28.95 -0.22 -11.50
C ALA A 590 -27.95 -1.38 -11.47
N VAL A 591 -26.67 -1.14 -11.14
CA VAL A 591 -25.67 -2.20 -10.90
C VAL A 591 -26.11 -3.14 -9.77
N GLY A 592 -26.60 -2.59 -8.66
CA GLY A 592 -27.15 -3.39 -7.55
C GLY A 592 -28.44 -4.15 -7.90
N ALA A 593 -29.29 -3.56 -8.74
CA ALA A 593 -30.54 -4.18 -9.21
C ALA A 593 -30.32 -5.31 -10.24
N ALA A 594 -29.17 -5.34 -10.90
CA ALA A 594 -28.78 -6.37 -11.87
C ALA A 594 -28.15 -7.63 -11.22
N ALA A 595 -28.08 -7.68 -9.89
CA ALA A 595 -27.66 -8.85 -9.12
C ALA A 595 -28.39 -10.14 -9.56
N GLY A 596 -27.63 -11.24 -9.70
CA GLY A 596 -28.15 -12.53 -10.18
C GLY A 596 -28.21 -12.70 -11.71
N ASP A 597 -27.97 -11.65 -12.51
CA ASP A 597 -27.89 -11.72 -13.97
C ASP A 597 -26.56 -11.15 -14.47
N ALA A 598 -25.67 -12.02 -14.96
CA ALA A 598 -24.33 -11.64 -15.38
C ALA A 598 -24.28 -10.74 -16.63
N GLU A 599 -25.31 -10.78 -17.50
CA GLU A 599 -25.37 -9.93 -18.69
C GLU A 599 -25.94 -8.56 -18.34
N ALA A 600 -27.04 -8.52 -17.58
CA ALA A 600 -27.60 -7.26 -17.07
C ALA A 600 -26.60 -6.53 -16.17
N LEU A 601 -25.84 -7.25 -15.34
CA LEU A 601 -24.77 -6.69 -14.51
C LEU A 601 -23.67 -6.08 -15.37
N LYS A 602 -23.26 -6.76 -16.43
CA LYS A 602 -22.26 -6.24 -17.38
C LYS A 602 -22.79 -4.96 -18.05
N GLU A 603 -24.03 -4.94 -18.52
CA GLU A 603 -24.64 -3.75 -19.13
C GLU A 603 -24.74 -2.57 -18.15
N ALA A 604 -25.11 -2.83 -16.89
CA ALA A 604 -25.19 -1.82 -15.84
C ALA A 604 -23.81 -1.25 -15.47
N LEU A 605 -22.78 -2.09 -15.37
CA LEU A 605 -21.40 -1.66 -15.15
C LEU A 605 -20.87 -0.85 -16.35
N ASP A 606 -21.12 -1.31 -17.58
CA ASP A 606 -20.75 -0.57 -18.80
C ASP A 606 -21.49 0.78 -18.89
N ALA A 607 -22.71 0.88 -18.37
CA ALA A 607 -23.49 2.12 -18.29
C ALA A 607 -22.97 3.08 -17.21
N LEU A 608 -22.64 2.56 -16.01
CA LEU A 608 -22.02 3.33 -14.94
C LEU A 608 -20.68 3.93 -15.40
N ASP A 609 -19.85 3.15 -16.10
CA ASP A 609 -18.59 3.63 -16.69
C ASP A 609 -18.83 4.81 -17.64
N ARG A 610 -19.79 4.70 -18.57
CA ARG A 610 -20.11 5.79 -19.52
C ARG A 610 -20.61 7.04 -18.82
N ILE A 611 -21.58 6.90 -17.92
CA ILE A 611 -22.17 8.01 -17.16
C ILE A 611 -21.11 8.73 -16.32
N PHE A 612 -20.19 7.99 -15.71
CA PHE A 612 -19.08 8.57 -14.97
C PHE A 612 -18.11 9.34 -15.88
N VAL A 613 -17.74 8.79 -17.05
CA VAL A 613 -16.89 9.49 -18.03
C VAL A 613 -17.58 10.76 -18.54
N GLU A 614 -18.88 10.70 -18.85
CA GLU A 614 -19.69 11.84 -19.29
C GLU A 614 -19.78 12.95 -18.23
N LEU A 615 -19.95 12.59 -16.94
CA LEU A 615 -20.09 13.54 -15.84
C LEU A 615 -18.74 14.12 -15.34
N THR A 616 -17.63 13.41 -15.52
CA THR A 616 -16.34 13.77 -14.89
C THR A 616 -15.19 14.04 -15.85
N GLY A 617 -15.30 13.61 -17.11
CA GLY A 617 -14.20 13.65 -18.09
C GLY A 617 -13.02 12.75 -17.73
N ARG A 618 -13.16 11.80 -16.80
CA ARG A 618 -12.09 10.88 -16.35
C ARG A 618 -12.40 9.42 -16.69
N ASP A 619 -11.34 8.64 -16.87
CA ASP A 619 -11.46 7.20 -17.10
C ASP A 619 -12.16 6.47 -15.94
N ALA A 620 -13.06 5.55 -16.28
CA ALA A 620 -13.80 4.72 -15.33
C ALA A 620 -12.96 3.60 -14.67
N GLN A 621 -11.68 3.48 -15.02
CA GLN A 621 -10.76 2.50 -14.45
C GLN A 621 -9.40 3.12 -14.13
N ARG A 622 -8.75 2.61 -13.08
CA ARG A 622 -7.41 3.03 -12.65
C ARG A 622 -6.57 1.84 -12.20
N ARG A 623 -5.24 2.02 -12.13
CA ARG A 623 -4.29 1.06 -11.51
C ARG A 623 -4.44 -0.36 -12.07
N SER A 624 -4.39 -0.47 -13.40
CA SER A 624 -4.50 -1.77 -14.09
C SER A 624 -3.36 -2.70 -13.69
N GLY A 625 -3.69 -3.92 -13.26
CA GLY A 625 -2.73 -4.90 -12.75
C GLY A 625 -2.56 -4.93 -11.22
N GLU A 626 -2.98 -3.89 -10.49
CA GLU A 626 -2.84 -3.86 -9.02
C GLU A 626 -3.98 -4.58 -8.29
N MET A 627 -3.64 -5.42 -7.30
CA MET A 627 -4.64 -6.01 -6.38
C MET A 627 -5.04 -5.01 -5.28
N TYR A 628 -6.30 -5.08 -4.83
CA TYR A 628 -6.87 -4.24 -3.77
C TYR A 628 -6.92 -2.72 -4.01
N ALA A 629 -6.65 -2.27 -5.24
CA ALA A 629 -6.52 -0.84 -5.56
C ALA A 629 -7.83 -0.05 -5.74
N GLY A 630 -9.01 -0.67 -5.60
CA GLY A 630 -10.29 -0.08 -5.99
C GLY A 630 -10.25 0.36 -7.46
N ARG A 631 -10.15 -0.62 -8.37
CA ARG A 631 -9.87 -0.39 -9.80
C ARG A 631 -11.09 0.11 -10.57
N THR A 632 -12.28 -0.29 -10.15
CA THR A 632 -13.60 0.01 -10.72
C THR A 632 -14.29 1.14 -9.95
N LEU A 633 -15.40 1.64 -10.48
CA LEU A 633 -16.17 2.74 -9.87
C LEU A 633 -16.98 2.36 -8.63
N CYS A 634 -17.20 1.07 -8.39
CA CYS A 634 -18.01 0.58 -7.26
C CYS A 634 -17.48 -0.74 -6.68
N VAL A 635 -17.96 -1.04 -5.47
CA VAL A 635 -17.70 -2.25 -4.67
C VAL A 635 -19.03 -2.80 -4.11
N GLU A 636 -19.11 -4.12 -3.90
CA GLU A 636 -20.26 -4.80 -3.27
C GLU A 636 -19.82 -5.42 -1.94
N GLU A 637 -20.65 -5.27 -0.92
CA GLU A 637 -20.55 -6.00 0.36
C GLU A 637 -21.82 -6.83 0.61
N CYS A 638 -21.65 -8.02 1.19
CA CYS A 638 -22.73 -8.97 1.43
C CYS A 638 -22.72 -9.57 2.85
N ASP A 639 -23.91 -9.66 3.46
CA ASP A 639 -24.17 -10.41 4.69
C ASP A 639 -24.56 -11.85 4.33
N ARG A 640 -24.01 -12.83 5.04
CA ARG A 640 -24.29 -14.27 4.86
C ARG A 640 -25.65 -14.61 5.47
N ASP A 641 -26.43 -15.42 4.76
CA ASP A 641 -27.71 -15.95 5.25
C ASP A 641 -27.49 -17.15 6.19
N LEU A 642 -27.04 -16.88 7.41
CA LEU A 642 -26.66 -17.89 8.40
C LEU A 642 -26.85 -17.37 9.83
N GLU A 643 -27.67 -18.04 10.64
CA GLU A 643 -27.62 -17.91 12.09
C GLU A 643 -26.42 -18.74 12.59
N LEU A 644 -25.45 -18.12 13.27
CA LEU A 644 -24.30 -18.82 13.85
C LEU A 644 -23.98 -18.32 15.27
N SER A 645 -23.73 -19.25 16.18
CA SER A 645 -23.08 -19.02 17.47
C SER A 645 -22.12 -20.14 17.87
N PHE A 646 -21.18 -19.86 18.78
CA PHE A 646 -20.27 -20.84 19.37
C PHE A 646 -20.26 -20.74 20.89
N GLY A 647 -20.26 -21.87 21.59
CA GLY A 647 -20.31 -21.92 23.05
C GLY A 647 -19.08 -22.51 23.74
N ALA A 648 -19.22 -22.75 25.05
CA ALA A 648 -18.11 -23.12 25.93
C ALA A 648 -17.20 -24.26 25.42
N PRO A 649 -17.68 -25.34 24.76
CA PRO A 649 -16.79 -26.38 24.22
C PRO A 649 -15.74 -25.85 23.21
N VAL A 650 -16.14 -24.96 22.29
CA VAL A 650 -15.22 -24.37 21.30
C VAL A 650 -14.28 -23.36 21.96
N LEU A 651 -14.80 -22.52 22.86
CA LEU A 651 -13.98 -21.56 23.62
C LEU A 651 -12.94 -22.26 24.50
N THR A 652 -13.31 -23.38 25.14
CA THR A 652 -12.39 -24.19 25.96
C THR A 652 -11.31 -24.85 25.10
N ALA A 653 -11.66 -25.35 23.90
CA ALA A 653 -10.70 -26.00 22.99
C ALA A 653 -9.61 -25.06 22.46
N ILE A 654 -9.89 -23.75 22.37
CA ILE A 654 -8.90 -22.75 21.93
C ILE A 654 -8.18 -22.04 23.09
N ALA A 655 -8.76 -21.98 24.29
CA ALA A 655 -8.31 -21.09 25.37
C ALA A 655 -6.81 -21.22 25.71
N ALA A 656 -6.36 -22.41 26.16
CA ALA A 656 -4.98 -22.59 26.60
C ALA A 656 -3.95 -22.53 25.43
N PRO A 657 -4.18 -23.15 24.25
CA PRO A 657 -3.34 -22.96 23.07
C PRO A 657 -3.24 -21.49 22.63
N LEU A 658 -4.35 -20.75 22.65
CA LEU A 658 -4.38 -19.35 22.22
C LEU A 658 -3.68 -18.43 23.24
N ALA A 659 -3.79 -18.69 24.54
CA ALA A 659 -3.06 -17.94 25.56
C ALA A 659 -1.53 -17.98 25.38
N ILE A 660 -0.97 -19.10 24.90
CA ILE A 660 0.45 -19.20 24.53
C ILE A 660 0.78 -18.25 23.37
N MET A 661 -0.07 -18.21 22.34
CA MET A 661 0.12 -17.31 21.19
C MET A 661 -0.02 -15.84 21.58
N LEU A 662 -0.96 -15.53 22.48
CA LEU A 662 -1.20 -14.17 22.99
C LEU A 662 -0.06 -13.67 23.88
N GLN A 663 0.57 -14.53 24.69
CA GLN A 663 1.79 -14.14 25.43
C GLN A 663 2.95 -13.78 24.50
N ALA A 664 3.14 -14.54 23.41
CA ALA A 664 4.12 -14.18 22.38
C ALA A 664 3.75 -12.88 21.63
N ALA A 665 2.45 -12.63 21.41
CA ALA A 665 1.96 -11.39 20.81
C ALA A 665 2.18 -10.18 21.73
N ARG A 666 1.89 -10.31 23.03
CA ARG A 666 2.17 -9.31 24.07
C ARG A 666 3.65 -8.93 24.06
N TRP A 667 4.56 -9.91 24.09
CA TRP A 667 6.01 -9.68 23.94
C TRP A 667 6.37 -8.95 22.65
N LEU A 668 5.78 -9.34 21.51
CA LEU A 668 6.06 -8.70 20.22
C LEU A 668 5.70 -7.20 20.24
N THR A 669 4.64 -6.80 20.93
CA THR A 669 4.31 -5.36 21.09
C THR A 669 5.36 -4.62 21.91
N VAL A 670 5.86 -5.21 23.00
CA VAL A 670 6.90 -4.61 23.87
C VAL A 670 8.23 -4.50 23.13
N ALA A 671 8.73 -5.60 22.57
CA ALA A 671 9.99 -5.59 21.83
C ALA A 671 9.96 -4.65 20.61
N THR A 672 8.81 -4.51 19.95
CA THR A 672 8.61 -3.52 18.87
C THR A 672 8.64 -2.09 19.41
N ALA A 673 7.93 -1.81 20.51
CA ALA A 673 7.92 -0.48 21.12
C ALA A 673 9.33 -0.07 21.59
N ASP A 674 10.06 -0.94 22.27
CA ASP A 674 11.42 -0.70 22.73
C ASP A 674 12.36 -0.37 21.56
N ALA A 675 12.29 -1.15 20.48
CA ALA A 675 13.12 -0.94 19.29
C ALA A 675 12.84 0.39 18.59
N TYR A 676 11.56 0.81 18.48
CA TYR A 676 11.23 2.13 17.94
C TYR A 676 11.55 3.27 18.91
N LEU A 677 11.24 3.13 20.21
CA LEU A 677 11.49 4.16 21.22
C LEU A 677 12.98 4.45 21.41
N ALA A 678 13.87 3.47 21.22
CA ALA A 678 15.31 3.69 21.22
C ALA A 678 15.75 4.67 20.11
N VAL A 679 15.36 4.41 18.85
CA VAL A 679 15.71 5.30 17.72
C VAL A 679 14.98 6.64 17.80
N LEU A 680 13.75 6.65 18.30
CA LEU A 680 12.97 7.87 18.52
C LEU A 680 13.55 8.73 19.67
N ARG A 681 14.23 8.13 20.66
CA ARG A 681 14.96 8.85 21.70
C ARG A 681 16.14 9.60 21.12
N GLU A 682 16.99 8.93 20.33
CA GLU A 682 18.17 9.54 19.71
C GLU A 682 17.78 10.78 18.88
N LEU A 683 16.69 10.68 18.10
CA LEU A 683 16.13 11.81 17.36
C LEU A 683 15.63 12.96 18.26
N TYR A 684 15.05 12.65 19.42
CA TYR A 684 14.62 13.68 20.39
C TYR A 684 15.81 14.36 21.04
N ASP A 685 16.82 13.60 21.48
CA ASP A 685 18.01 14.13 22.14
C ASP A 685 18.80 15.04 21.18
N ASP A 686 18.85 14.69 19.89
CA ASP A 686 19.44 15.52 18.85
C ASP A 686 18.67 16.84 18.66
N LEU A 687 17.34 16.77 18.49
CA LEU A 687 16.49 17.95 18.31
C LEU A 687 16.40 18.84 19.55
N ALA A 688 16.43 18.28 20.76
CA ALA A 688 16.42 19.06 22.00
C ALA A 688 17.73 19.85 22.18
N ARG A 689 18.87 19.26 21.78
CA ARG A 689 20.17 19.96 21.74
C ARG A 689 20.21 21.04 20.67
N GLU A 690 19.64 20.78 19.50
CA GLU A 690 19.55 21.75 18.39
C GLU A 690 18.62 22.92 18.72
N HIS A 691 17.45 22.64 19.28
CA HIS A 691 16.44 23.64 19.66
C HIS A 691 16.80 24.43 20.93
N GLY A 692 17.80 23.98 21.69
CA GLY A 692 18.21 24.60 22.96
C GLY A 692 17.18 24.48 24.08
N SER A 693 16.19 23.59 23.93
CA SER A 693 15.06 23.40 24.85
C SER A 693 14.64 21.93 24.89
N ALA A 694 14.18 21.46 26.05
CA ALA A 694 13.59 20.13 26.20
C ALA A 694 12.19 20.02 25.56
N ASP A 695 11.52 21.14 25.28
CA ASP A 695 10.23 21.19 24.58
C ASP A 695 10.45 21.28 23.06
N VAL A 696 10.47 20.14 22.39
CA VAL A 696 10.70 20.00 20.94
C VAL A 696 9.38 20.12 20.16
N PRO A 697 9.32 20.89 19.05
CA PRO A 697 8.14 20.92 18.17
C PRO A 697 7.86 19.54 17.54
N PHE A 698 6.76 18.90 17.91
CA PHE A 698 6.49 17.52 17.47
C PHE A 698 6.22 17.42 15.97
N GLY A 699 5.77 18.49 15.31
CA GLY A 699 5.66 18.54 13.85
C GLY A 699 6.99 18.40 13.10
N GLN A 700 8.12 18.81 13.70
CA GLN A 700 9.47 18.58 13.16
C GLN A 700 9.94 17.15 13.46
N PHE A 701 9.78 16.73 14.72
CA PHE A 701 10.09 15.36 15.17
C PHE A 701 9.38 14.29 14.32
N TRP A 702 8.06 14.43 14.14
CA TRP A 702 7.23 13.52 13.34
C TRP A 702 7.75 13.37 11.92
N TYR A 703 8.09 14.47 11.26
CA TYR A 703 8.58 14.49 9.88
C TYR A 703 9.89 13.71 9.74
N LEU A 704 10.85 13.93 10.64
CA LEU A 704 12.14 13.24 10.64
C LEU A 704 11.99 11.74 11.00
N ALA A 705 11.11 11.41 11.96
CA ALA A 705 10.80 10.04 12.36
C ALA A 705 10.25 9.16 11.22
N GLN A 706 9.68 9.75 10.15
CA GLN A 706 9.18 9.01 8.99
C GLN A 706 10.28 8.17 8.30
N GLY A 707 11.55 8.59 8.36
CA GLY A 707 12.66 7.81 7.80
C GLY A 707 12.81 6.42 8.44
N THR A 708 12.66 6.35 9.77
CA THR A 708 12.74 5.12 10.57
C THR A 708 11.51 4.23 10.37
N LEU A 709 10.34 4.82 10.12
CA LEU A 709 9.07 4.11 9.92
C LEU A 709 8.93 3.55 8.50
N PHE A 710 9.31 4.31 7.48
CA PHE A 710 9.05 3.96 6.07
C PHE A 710 10.33 3.63 5.27
N GLY A 711 11.46 3.49 5.96
CA GLY A 711 12.67 2.86 5.41
C GLY A 711 12.41 1.45 4.88
N THR A 712 13.28 0.98 3.98
CA THR A 712 13.16 -0.36 3.34
C THR A 712 14.37 -1.27 3.61
N VAL A 713 15.27 -0.84 4.49
CA VAL A 713 16.50 -1.51 4.91
C VAL A 713 16.70 -1.16 6.39
N ASP A 714 17.14 -2.14 7.18
CA ASP A 714 17.52 -1.99 8.60
C ASP A 714 16.49 -1.26 9.48
N ARG A 715 15.20 -1.62 9.37
CA ARG A 715 14.16 -1.03 10.24
C ARG A 715 14.26 -1.63 11.64
N PRO A 716 13.86 -0.90 12.70
CA PRO A 716 13.85 -1.45 14.07
C PRO A 716 13.09 -2.77 14.23
N ILE A 717 11.97 -2.95 13.51
CA ILE A 717 11.19 -4.20 13.52
C ILE A 717 11.92 -5.41 12.92
N ASP A 718 12.89 -5.21 12.01
CA ASP A 718 13.50 -6.32 11.29
C ASP A 718 14.29 -7.21 12.26
N ALA A 719 15.08 -6.60 13.16
CA ALA A 719 15.79 -7.31 14.24
C ALA A 719 14.83 -7.97 15.25
N VAL A 720 13.70 -7.32 15.56
CA VAL A 720 12.66 -7.89 16.44
C VAL A 720 12.02 -9.13 15.81
N THR A 721 11.82 -9.12 14.48
CA THR A 721 11.22 -10.24 13.73
C THR A 721 12.17 -11.44 13.64
N ASP A 722 13.47 -11.20 13.46
CA ASP A 722 14.49 -12.26 13.49
C ASP A 722 14.59 -12.90 14.89
N GLU A 723 14.62 -12.07 15.95
CA GLU A 723 14.63 -12.55 17.34
C GLU A 723 13.34 -13.28 17.73
N PHE A 724 12.18 -12.79 17.28
CA PHE A 724 10.89 -13.46 17.41
C PHE A 724 10.93 -14.85 16.76
N THR A 725 11.43 -14.94 15.52
CA THR A 725 11.58 -16.21 14.79
C THR A 725 12.48 -17.19 15.54
N ARG A 726 13.60 -16.72 16.10
CA ARG A 726 14.52 -17.52 16.90
C ARG A 726 13.89 -18.03 18.21
N ARG A 727 13.21 -17.15 18.95
CA ARG A 727 12.46 -17.49 20.17
C ARG A 727 11.34 -18.48 19.89
N TRP A 728 10.67 -18.32 18.76
CA TRP A 728 9.60 -19.22 18.35
C TRP A 728 10.12 -20.63 18.06
N ALA A 729 11.24 -20.74 17.33
CA ALA A 729 11.90 -22.03 17.11
C ALA A 729 12.33 -22.71 18.44
N GLN A 730 12.76 -21.92 19.44
CA GLN A 730 13.09 -22.38 20.79
C GLN A 730 11.86 -22.88 21.57
N LEU A 731 10.73 -22.14 21.54
CA LEU A 731 9.49 -22.54 22.23
C LEU A 731 9.00 -23.92 21.77
N PHE A 732 9.01 -24.14 20.45
CA PHE A 732 8.54 -25.37 19.84
C PHE A 732 9.64 -26.45 19.68
N ARG A 733 10.88 -26.16 20.09
CA ARG A 733 12.04 -27.07 20.02
C ARG A 733 12.24 -27.67 18.61
N LEU A 734 12.14 -26.81 17.59
CA LEU A 734 12.14 -27.22 16.18
C LEU A 734 13.44 -27.90 15.74
N ASP A 735 14.53 -27.67 16.47
CA ASP A 735 15.83 -28.29 16.32
C ASP A 735 15.82 -29.83 16.51
N ARG A 736 14.77 -30.38 17.13
CA ARG A 736 14.65 -31.80 17.46
C ARG A 736 14.00 -32.66 16.38
N PHE A 737 13.43 -32.05 15.34
CA PHE A 737 12.66 -32.77 14.32
C PHE A 737 13.45 -32.90 13.02
N GLY A 738 13.53 -34.12 12.50
CA GLY A 738 14.12 -34.41 11.19
C GLY A 738 13.14 -34.14 10.04
N PRO A 739 13.61 -34.10 8.78
CA PRO A 739 12.78 -33.80 7.60
C PRO A 739 11.68 -34.84 7.30
N GLU A 740 11.72 -36.01 7.94
CA GLU A 740 10.67 -37.03 7.87
C GLU A 740 9.50 -36.77 8.86
N THR A 741 9.58 -35.70 9.66
CA THR A 741 8.56 -35.40 10.70
C THR A 741 7.48 -34.52 10.09
N HIS A 742 6.33 -35.11 9.75
CA HIS A 742 5.21 -34.38 9.14
C HIS A 742 4.36 -33.59 10.14
N GLU A 743 4.17 -34.10 11.36
CA GLU A 743 3.32 -33.48 12.39
C GLU A 743 3.96 -33.57 13.78
N VAL A 744 3.80 -32.51 14.58
CA VAL A 744 4.26 -32.40 15.97
C VAL A 744 3.10 -31.92 16.82
N THR A 745 2.66 -32.75 17.77
CA THR A 745 1.63 -32.40 18.75
C THR A 745 2.25 -32.17 20.13
N LEU A 746 1.90 -31.06 20.77
CA LEU A 746 2.39 -30.63 22.09
C LEU A 746 1.20 -30.30 23.00
N ALA A 747 1.33 -30.54 24.30
CA ALA A 747 0.33 -30.09 25.27
C ALA A 747 0.55 -28.60 25.63
N SER A 748 -0.52 -27.81 25.73
CA SER A 748 -0.41 -26.42 26.19
C SER A 748 0.17 -26.33 27.61
N ALA A 749 -0.16 -27.29 28.48
CA ALA A 749 0.38 -27.40 29.83
C ALA A 749 1.92 -27.50 29.88
N ASP A 750 2.56 -28.16 28.91
CA ASP A 750 4.02 -28.28 28.83
C ASP A 750 4.69 -26.97 28.34
N LEU A 751 3.93 -26.09 27.70
CA LEU A 751 4.40 -24.82 27.13
C LEU A 751 4.04 -23.59 27.99
N ALA A 752 3.07 -23.71 28.91
CA ALA A 752 2.46 -22.59 29.63
C ALA A 752 3.43 -21.75 30.47
N ASP A 753 4.48 -22.35 31.02
CA ASP A 753 5.55 -21.62 31.72
C ASP A 753 6.74 -21.30 30.79
N ILE A 754 7.07 -22.21 29.86
CA ILE A 754 8.14 -22.00 28.86
C ILE A 754 7.88 -20.74 28.02
N VAL A 755 6.62 -20.47 27.64
CA VAL A 755 6.28 -19.28 26.86
C VAL A 755 6.53 -17.99 27.62
N LYS A 756 6.40 -17.98 28.95
CA LYS A 756 6.69 -16.80 29.78
C LYS A 756 8.20 -16.53 29.85
N ASP A 757 9.01 -17.58 29.95
CA ASP A 757 10.48 -17.49 29.93
C ASP A 757 11.02 -17.09 28.54
N VAL A 758 10.42 -17.63 27.46
CA VAL A 758 10.84 -17.38 26.08
C VAL A 758 10.33 -16.05 25.55
N PHE A 759 9.12 -15.63 25.93
CA PHE A 759 8.47 -14.37 25.56
C PHE A 759 8.07 -13.57 26.82
N PRO A 760 9.04 -13.05 27.59
CA PRO A 760 8.79 -12.38 28.86
C PRO A 760 8.20 -10.99 28.65
N ALA A 761 6.90 -10.83 28.94
CA ALA A 761 6.21 -9.54 28.96
C ALA A 761 5.03 -9.59 29.93
N GLU A 762 4.99 -8.67 30.88
CA GLU A 762 3.90 -8.58 31.87
C GLU A 762 2.71 -7.74 31.38
N ARG A 763 2.93 -6.82 30.44
CA ARG A 763 1.93 -5.85 29.98
C ARG A 763 2.12 -5.53 28.50
N PRO A 764 1.04 -5.17 27.77
CA PRO A 764 1.15 -4.72 26.39
C PRO A 764 1.74 -3.30 26.32
N ALA A 765 2.37 -2.96 25.20
CA ALA A 765 3.18 -1.75 25.10
C ALA A 765 2.38 -0.43 25.05
N TRP A 766 1.27 -0.39 24.32
CA TRP A 766 0.40 0.79 24.15
C TRP A 766 -1.08 0.41 24.33
N ALA A 767 -1.99 1.38 24.38
CA ALA A 767 -3.39 1.15 24.74
C ALA A 767 -4.10 0.18 23.78
N ALA A 768 -3.93 0.36 22.46
CA ALA A 768 -4.46 -0.55 21.45
C ALA A 768 -3.75 -1.92 21.40
N ALA A 769 -2.53 -2.06 21.93
CA ALA A 769 -1.82 -3.35 22.01
C ALA A 769 -2.48 -4.36 22.96
N ARG A 770 -3.50 -3.94 23.72
CA ARG A 770 -4.38 -4.81 24.50
C ARG A 770 -5.31 -5.65 23.62
N MET A 771 -5.45 -5.31 22.33
CA MET A 771 -6.46 -5.88 21.45
C MET A 771 -5.80 -6.70 20.33
N HIS A 772 -6.22 -7.96 20.19
CA HIS A 772 -5.72 -8.86 19.14
C HIS A 772 -6.89 -9.54 18.42
N SER A 773 -6.84 -9.68 17.10
CA SER A 773 -7.83 -10.47 16.35
C SER A 773 -7.20 -11.72 15.73
N PRO A 774 -7.33 -12.92 16.33
CA PRO A 774 -7.01 -14.17 15.65
C PRO A 774 -8.11 -14.56 14.66
N ASP A 775 -7.65 -15.01 13.49
CA ASP A 775 -8.44 -15.72 12.48
C ASP A 775 -8.32 -17.23 12.72
N LEU A 776 -9.44 -17.92 12.94
CA LEU A 776 -9.51 -19.33 13.31
C LEU A 776 -10.31 -20.12 12.26
N HIS A 777 -9.76 -21.19 11.71
CA HIS A 777 -10.50 -22.13 10.87
C HIS A 777 -10.89 -23.33 11.73
N ILE A 778 -12.17 -23.67 11.80
CA ILE A 778 -12.60 -24.92 12.44
C ILE A 778 -12.62 -26.01 11.35
N CYS A 779 -11.91 -27.11 11.60
CA CYS A 779 -11.86 -28.29 10.74
C CYS A 779 -12.78 -29.37 11.35
N ALA A 780 -13.90 -29.66 10.69
CA ALA A 780 -14.86 -30.68 11.12
C ALA A 780 -15.66 -31.21 9.92
N GLU A 781 -16.12 -32.47 9.99
CA GLU A 781 -16.96 -33.06 8.92
C GLU A 781 -18.34 -32.39 8.83
N SER A 782 -18.89 -31.95 9.97
CA SER A 782 -20.23 -31.35 10.05
C SER A 782 -20.42 -30.53 11.33
N VAL A 783 -21.58 -29.88 11.45
CA VAL A 783 -22.03 -29.20 12.68
C VAL A 783 -22.11 -30.20 13.84
N GLU A 784 -22.67 -31.38 13.62
CA GLU A 784 -22.80 -32.45 14.61
C GLU A 784 -21.44 -33.02 15.03
N ALA A 785 -20.43 -32.97 14.16
CA ALA A 785 -19.05 -33.31 14.54
C ALA A 785 -18.50 -32.31 15.56
N ILE A 786 -18.73 -31.00 15.37
CA ILE A 786 -18.35 -29.97 16.35
C ILE A 786 -19.09 -30.17 17.67
N GLU A 787 -20.39 -30.49 17.64
CA GLU A 787 -21.19 -30.78 18.85
C GLU A 787 -20.67 -31.97 19.66
N ARG A 788 -20.22 -33.04 19.00
CA ARG A 788 -19.58 -34.20 19.67
C ARG A 788 -18.17 -33.89 20.18
N GLY A 789 -17.57 -32.78 19.75
CA GLY A 789 -16.18 -32.46 20.01
C GLY A 789 -15.21 -33.16 19.05
N ASP A 790 -15.62 -33.51 17.83
CA ASP A 790 -14.84 -34.13 16.77
C ASP A 790 -14.30 -33.07 15.79
N PHE A 791 -13.47 -32.13 16.27
CA PHE A 791 -12.91 -31.05 15.45
C PHE A 791 -11.44 -30.72 15.79
N THR A 792 -10.76 -30.01 14.89
CA THR A 792 -9.53 -29.26 15.20
C THR A 792 -9.72 -27.80 14.83
N VAL A 793 -8.82 -26.93 15.32
CA VAL A 793 -8.82 -25.50 14.98
C VAL A 793 -7.48 -25.17 14.34
N VAL A 794 -7.45 -24.31 13.33
CA VAL A 794 -6.20 -23.81 12.73
C VAL A 794 -6.14 -22.31 12.93
N LEU A 795 -5.05 -21.82 13.52
CA LEU A 795 -4.73 -20.41 13.55
C LEU A 795 -4.33 -20.00 12.11
N GLY A 796 -5.18 -19.20 11.46
CA GLY A 796 -4.95 -18.67 10.12
C GLY A 796 -3.94 -17.52 10.12
N GLU A 797 -4.26 -16.47 10.86
CA GLU A 797 -3.43 -15.27 11.07
C GLU A 797 -3.75 -14.70 12.47
N LEU A 798 -2.78 -14.03 13.11
CA LEU A 798 -3.02 -13.29 14.36
C LEU A 798 -2.73 -11.81 14.13
N HIS A 799 -3.79 -11.02 13.97
CA HIS A 799 -3.72 -9.57 13.84
C HIS A 799 -3.35 -8.97 15.21
N THR A 800 -2.05 -8.82 15.44
CA THR A 800 -1.47 -8.39 16.71
C THR A 800 -1.61 -6.87 16.89
N ALA A 801 -2.06 -6.44 18.08
CA ALA A 801 -2.31 -5.03 18.42
C ALA A 801 -3.35 -4.30 17.54
N LEU A 802 -4.22 -5.06 16.85
CA LEU A 802 -5.19 -4.55 15.89
C LEU A 802 -6.61 -5.00 16.26
N THR A 803 -7.54 -4.04 16.31
CA THR A 803 -8.97 -4.29 16.53
C THR A 803 -9.69 -4.39 15.19
N THR A 804 -9.61 -5.54 14.53
CA THR A 804 -10.15 -5.70 13.16
C THR A 804 -11.67 -5.56 13.06
N LEU A 805 -12.40 -5.65 14.18
CA LEU A 805 -13.84 -5.38 14.24
C LEU A 805 -14.22 -3.90 14.06
N ASP A 806 -13.25 -2.97 14.12
CA ASP A 806 -13.42 -1.52 13.92
C ASP A 806 -13.56 -1.14 12.44
N SER A 807 -13.22 -2.03 11.50
CA SER A 807 -13.25 -1.72 10.06
C SER A 807 -14.68 -1.53 9.53
N GLU A 808 -14.94 -0.40 8.85
CA GLU A 808 -16.23 -0.06 8.20
C GLU A 808 -16.83 -1.20 7.36
N LEU A 809 -15.97 -2.00 6.69
CA LEU A 809 -16.31 -3.24 5.99
C LEU A 809 -17.26 -4.16 6.78
N PHE A 810 -16.95 -4.38 8.06
CA PHE A 810 -17.73 -5.27 8.91
C PHE A 810 -18.87 -4.52 9.60
N LEU A 811 -18.64 -3.27 10.00
CA LEU A 811 -19.62 -2.44 10.69
C LEU A 811 -20.89 -2.19 9.86
N LEU A 812 -20.83 -2.31 8.53
CA LEU A 812 -22.00 -2.24 7.65
C LEU A 812 -23.15 -3.17 8.08
N TRP A 813 -22.81 -4.36 8.56
CA TRP A 813 -23.76 -5.42 8.96
C TRP A 813 -23.78 -5.66 10.47
N ALA A 814 -23.17 -4.77 11.26
CA ALA A 814 -23.10 -4.90 12.72
C ALA A 814 -24.51 -4.82 13.35
N PRO A 815 -24.85 -5.73 14.29
CA PRO A 815 -26.17 -5.76 14.90
C PRO A 815 -26.46 -4.55 15.80
N ASN A 816 -25.43 -4.03 16.48
CA ASN A 816 -25.56 -2.86 17.35
C ASN A 816 -24.24 -2.04 17.36
N ARG A 817 -24.14 -1.03 16.49
CA ARG A 817 -22.95 -0.15 16.43
C ARG A 817 -22.69 0.62 17.75
N PRO A 818 -23.69 1.22 18.43
CA PRO A 818 -23.48 1.88 19.73
C PRO A 818 -22.87 0.99 20.81
N GLU A 819 -23.32 -0.26 20.96
CA GLU A 819 -22.73 -1.19 21.94
C GLU A 819 -21.28 -1.55 21.60
N LEU A 820 -20.96 -1.75 20.32
CA LEU A 820 -19.58 -1.99 19.87
C LEU A 820 -18.68 -0.77 20.09
N ALA A 821 -19.19 0.45 19.96
CA ALA A 821 -18.45 1.67 20.25
C ALA A 821 -18.19 1.84 21.76
N ALA A 822 -19.17 1.48 22.61
CA ALA A 822 -18.98 1.45 24.07
C ALA A 822 -17.97 0.37 24.51
N ALA A 823 -18.02 -0.81 23.90
CA ALA A 823 -17.03 -1.87 24.10
C ALA A 823 -15.61 -1.42 23.72
N MET A 824 -15.47 -0.78 22.54
CA MET A 824 -14.21 -0.19 22.09
C MET A 824 -13.65 0.83 23.10
N LEU A 825 -14.48 1.76 23.57
CA LEU A 825 -14.08 2.77 24.56
C LEU A 825 -13.63 2.13 25.88
N ALA A 826 -14.31 1.07 26.35
CA ALA A 826 -13.97 0.37 27.58
C ALA A 826 -12.62 -0.37 27.53
N ASP A 827 -12.18 -0.83 26.35
CA ASP A 827 -10.96 -1.61 26.19
C ASP A 827 -9.76 -0.81 25.65
N ALA A 828 -9.97 0.01 24.62
CA ALA A 828 -8.93 0.88 24.08
C ALA A 828 -8.71 2.15 24.94
N GLY A 829 -9.68 2.51 25.78
CA GLY A 829 -9.66 3.72 26.59
C GLY A 829 -10.09 4.99 25.82
N PRO A 830 -10.27 6.11 26.53
CA PRO A 830 -10.54 7.40 25.93
C PRO A 830 -9.29 8.00 25.26
N GLU A 831 -9.48 9.05 24.46
CA GLU A 831 -8.41 9.80 23.78
C GLU A 831 -7.54 8.96 22.82
N ARG A 832 -8.15 7.98 22.10
CA ARG A 832 -7.43 7.24 21.03
C ARG A 832 -6.90 8.22 19.99
N VAL A 833 -5.66 8.02 19.56
CA VAL A 833 -5.06 8.77 18.46
C VAL A 833 -5.36 8.05 17.14
N LEU A 834 -6.02 8.72 16.21
CA LEU A 834 -6.38 8.22 14.88
C LEU A 834 -5.70 9.07 13.79
N PRO A 835 -4.57 8.64 13.20
CA PRO A 835 -3.87 9.43 12.19
C PRO A 835 -4.68 9.59 10.90
N LEU A 836 -4.73 10.81 10.37
CA LEU A 836 -5.36 11.10 9.08
C LEU A 836 -4.36 10.91 7.93
N TYR A 837 -4.58 9.86 7.13
CA TYR A 837 -3.71 9.48 6.03
C TYR A 837 -4.08 10.17 4.69
N PRO A 838 -3.10 10.55 3.86
CA PRO A 838 -3.35 11.07 2.52
C PRO A 838 -3.93 9.99 1.59
N LEU A 839 -4.55 10.40 0.48
CA LEU A 839 -5.14 9.47 -0.52
C LEU A 839 -4.13 8.58 -1.25
N SER A 840 -2.85 8.95 -1.21
CA SER A 840 -1.72 8.17 -1.72
C SER A 840 -1.25 7.06 -0.77
N TRP A 841 -1.72 7.04 0.47
CA TRP A 841 -1.22 6.13 1.50
C TRP A 841 -1.56 4.67 1.20
N PRO A 842 -0.60 3.72 1.28
CA PRO A 842 -0.86 2.31 1.04
C PRO A 842 -1.96 1.76 1.95
N ARG A 843 -2.92 1.02 1.38
CA ARG A 843 -4.06 0.39 2.08
C ARG A 843 -5.05 1.36 2.76
N ASN A 844 -4.88 2.68 2.64
CA ASN A 844 -5.90 3.65 3.05
C ASN A 844 -7.12 3.51 2.12
N THR A 845 -8.13 2.78 2.57
CA THR A 845 -9.33 2.46 1.79
C THR A 845 -10.59 2.65 2.63
N PRO A 846 -11.73 3.03 2.01
CA PRO A 846 -13.00 3.24 2.71
C PRO A 846 -13.53 2.02 3.48
N ARG A 847 -13.05 0.82 3.13
CA ARG A 847 -13.42 -0.47 3.73
C ARG A 847 -12.66 -0.74 5.04
N LEU A 848 -11.41 -0.29 5.14
CA LEU A 848 -10.49 -0.61 6.24
C LEU A 848 -10.38 0.49 7.29
N GLY A 849 -10.90 1.68 7.02
CA GLY A 849 -10.96 2.78 8.01
C GLY A 849 -11.76 2.38 9.26
N ALA A 850 -11.34 2.90 10.40
CA ALA A 850 -12.05 2.77 11.67
C ALA A 850 -13.43 3.46 11.62
N GLY A 851 -14.42 2.87 12.30
CA GLY A 851 -15.79 3.38 12.36
C GLY A 851 -16.42 3.39 13.77
N LEU A 852 -15.83 2.68 14.74
CA LEU A 852 -16.20 2.71 16.16
C LEU A 852 -15.52 3.89 16.88
N HIS A 853 -15.84 5.09 16.43
CA HIS A 853 -15.37 6.32 17.07
C HIS A 853 -16.14 6.64 18.35
N ASN A 854 -15.48 7.31 19.29
CA ASN A 854 -16.12 7.98 20.42
C ASN A 854 -15.76 9.48 20.46
N ASP A 855 -16.49 10.25 21.26
CA ASP A 855 -16.36 11.72 21.34
C ASP A 855 -15.01 12.21 21.90
N SER A 856 -14.24 11.33 22.55
CA SER A 856 -12.92 11.67 23.11
C SER A 856 -11.75 11.38 22.16
N ASP A 857 -11.97 10.57 21.12
CA ASP A 857 -10.95 10.20 20.13
C ASP A 857 -10.43 11.42 19.37
N VAL A 858 -9.12 11.51 19.23
CA VAL A 858 -8.43 12.57 18.49
C VAL A 858 -8.11 12.10 17.07
N GLN A 859 -8.40 12.93 16.07
CA GLN A 859 -7.88 12.77 14.73
C GLN A 859 -6.56 13.52 14.57
N LEU A 860 -5.45 12.80 14.39
CA LEU A 860 -4.12 13.39 14.28
C LEU A 860 -3.83 13.80 12.82
N GLY A 861 -3.80 15.11 12.58
CA GLY A 861 -3.45 15.67 11.27
C GLY A 861 -1.95 15.57 11.00
N ILE A 862 -1.51 14.48 10.36
CA ILE A 862 -0.09 14.22 10.04
C ILE A 862 0.34 14.67 8.64
N ALA A 863 -0.61 14.87 7.73
CA ALA A 863 -0.41 15.21 6.32
C ALA A 863 -1.68 15.86 5.72
N PRO A 864 -1.63 16.39 4.49
CA PRO A 864 -2.83 16.78 3.74
C PRO A 864 -3.76 15.57 3.47
N ALA A 865 -4.67 15.33 4.40
CA ALA A 865 -5.59 14.18 4.40
C ALA A 865 -7.05 14.66 4.42
N PRO A 866 -7.97 14.00 3.70
CA PRO A 866 -9.37 14.42 3.63
C PRO A 866 -10.22 13.86 4.78
N GLY A 867 -11.40 14.44 4.98
CA GLY A 867 -12.41 13.93 5.90
C GLY A 867 -12.12 14.19 7.38
N ALA A 868 -11.38 15.27 7.68
CA ALA A 868 -11.09 15.66 9.05
C ALA A 868 -12.37 16.17 9.75
N ASP A 869 -12.60 15.71 10.98
CA ASP A 869 -13.64 16.21 11.87
C ASP A 869 -13.09 17.43 12.63
N PRO A 870 -13.61 18.66 12.40
CA PRO A 870 -13.04 19.87 13.01
C PRO A 870 -13.09 19.91 14.54
N ASP A 871 -13.98 19.14 15.19
CA ASP A 871 -14.06 19.09 16.66
C ASP A 871 -13.04 18.13 17.30
N ARG A 872 -12.49 17.21 16.49
CA ARG A 872 -11.57 16.15 16.94
C ARG A 872 -10.18 16.26 16.33
N LEU A 873 -9.98 17.11 15.33
CA LEU A 873 -8.72 17.34 14.66
C LEU A 873 -7.69 18.01 15.59
N LEU A 874 -6.55 17.35 15.81
CA LEU A 874 -5.33 17.96 16.32
C LEU A 874 -4.24 17.95 15.23
N PRO A 875 -3.84 19.12 14.71
CA PRO A 875 -2.72 19.23 13.77
C PRO A 875 -1.40 18.86 14.45
N VAL A 876 -0.53 18.10 13.77
CA VAL A 876 0.79 17.72 14.30
C VAL A 876 1.68 18.93 14.65
N THR A 877 1.42 20.09 14.04
CA THR A 877 2.10 21.37 14.34
C THR A 877 1.64 22.06 15.62
N ALA A 878 0.50 21.67 16.18
CA ALA A 878 0.01 22.15 17.48
C ALA A 878 0.57 21.35 18.67
N LEU A 879 1.42 20.35 18.40
CA LEU A 879 1.93 19.39 19.37
C LEU A 879 3.37 19.70 19.78
N THR A 880 3.67 19.50 21.07
CA THR A 880 5.02 19.61 21.66
C THR A 880 5.42 18.27 22.26
N LEU A 881 6.68 17.89 22.09
CA LEU A 881 7.31 16.69 22.64
C LEU A 881 8.30 17.08 23.73
N SER A 882 8.21 16.49 24.91
CA SER A 882 9.21 16.67 25.96
C SER A 882 9.40 15.45 26.86
N GLU A 883 10.54 15.43 27.54
CA GLU A 883 10.88 14.41 28.52
C GLU A 883 10.30 14.72 29.92
N LYS A 884 9.81 13.69 30.60
CA LYS A 884 9.59 13.73 32.05
C LYS A 884 9.93 12.37 32.67
N ASP A 885 10.67 12.40 33.78
CA ASP A 885 11.01 11.22 34.58
C ASP A 885 11.73 10.11 33.77
N GLY A 886 12.43 10.48 32.69
CA GLY A 886 13.09 9.56 31.77
C GLY A 886 12.25 9.13 30.56
N ASP A 887 10.96 9.48 30.49
CA ASP A 887 10.04 9.08 29.42
C ASP A 887 9.63 10.26 28.51
N LEU A 888 9.36 9.98 27.23
CA LEU A 888 8.91 10.97 26.25
C LEU A 888 7.40 11.07 26.16
N PHE A 889 6.89 12.31 26.17
CA PHE A 889 5.47 12.61 26.09
C PHE A 889 5.17 13.65 25.02
N VAL A 890 4.05 13.48 24.33
CA VAL A 890 3.49 14.46 23.39
C VAL A 890 2.29 15.16 24.03
N HIS A 891 2.24 16.48 23.89
CA HIS A 891 1.33 17.37 24.60
C HIS A 891 0.53 18.27 23.64
N ALA A 892 -0.75 18.48 23.95
CA ALA A 892 -1.65 19.39 23.22
C ALA A 892 -2.68 20.02 24.17
N GLY A 893 -2.40 21.21 24.70
CA GLY A 893 -3.28 21.85 25.69
C GLY A 893 -3.49 20.95 26.92
N ARG A 894 -4.71 20.41 27.10
CA ARG A 894 -5.03 19.45 28.18
C ARG A 894 -4.54 18.02 27.91
N HIS A 895 -4.29 17.67 26.65
CA HIS A 895 -4.00 16.30 26.26
C HIS A 895 -2.52 15.98 26.44
N ARG A 896 -2.23 14.76 26.91
CA ARG A 896 -0.86 14.23 27.09
C ARG A 896 -0.82 12.73 26.83
N TRP A 897 0.02 12.29 25.92
CA TRP A 897 0.23 10.87 25.62
C TRP A 897 1.72 10.52 25.76
N PRO A 898 2.08 9.31 26.21
CA PRO A 898 3.41 8.76 25.97
C PRO A 898 3.68 8.70 24.46
N LEU A 899 4.93 8.93 24.04
CA LEU A 899 5.29 9.08 22.63
C LEU A 899 4.80 7.93 21.74
N ILE A 900 4.86 6.69 22.23
CA ILE A 900 4.48 5.50 21.47
C ILE A 900 3.00 5.51 21.01
N GLU A 901 2.07 6.14 21.73
CA GLU A 901 0.65 6.20 21.33
C GLU A 901 0.44 6.97 20.02
N LEU A 902 1.28 7.98 19.73
CA LEU A 902 1.20 8.75 18.48
C LEU A 902 1.67 7.94 17.27
N PHE A 903 2.47 6.89 17.50
CA PHE A 903 3.00 5.99 16.46
C PHE A 903 2.33 4.62 16.45
N ALA A 904 1.56 4.27 17.49
CA ALA A 904 0.98 2.95 17.72
C ALA A 904 0.22 2.39 16.50
N GLU A 905 -0.69 3.19 15.93
CA GLU A 905 -1.48 2.74 14.77
C GLU A 905 -0.61 2.53 13.52
N VAL A 906 0.36 3.42 13.29
CA VAL A 906 1.28 3.33 12.15
C VAL A 906 2.21 2.12 12.29
N ILE A 907 2.80 1.91 13.46
CA ILE A 907 3.66 0.77 13.77
C ILE A 907 2.86 -0.55 13.68
N THR A 908 1.61 -0.55 14.13
CA THR A 908 0.70 -1.70 14.02
C THR A 908 0.44 -2.04 12.55
N ASN A 909 -0.02 -1.06 11.77
CA ASN A 909 -0.45 -1.24 10.39
C ASN A 909 0.71 -1.53 9.42
N ALA A 910 1.85 -0.86 9.58
CA ALA A 910 2.99 -1.00 8.68
C ALA A 910 3.86 -2.23 9.00
N HIS A 911 3.96 -2.62 10.27
CA HIS A 911 4.99 -3.55 10.75
C HIS A 911 4.45 -4.69 11.60
N THR A 912 3.77 -4.38 12.71
CA THR A 912 3.45 -5.38 13.75
C THR A 912 2.48 -6.46 13.26
N GLN A 913 1.37 -6.07 12.61
CA GLN A 913 0.33 -7.03 12.18
C GLN A 913 0.87 -8.12 11.25
N GLY A 914 1.87 -7.80 10.41
CA GLY A 914 2.42 -8.71 9.41
C GLY A 914 3.60 -9.56 9.88
N SER A 915 4.08 -9.34 11.11
CA SER A 915 5.30 -9.94 11.67
C SER A 915 5.03 -11.22 12.47
N PHE A 916 3.79 -11.46 12.89
CA PHE A 916 3.39 -12.69 13.61
C PHE A 916 3.25 -13.87 12.63
N LYS A 917 4.38 -14.45 12.21
CA LYS A 917 4.42 -15.57 11.25
C LYS A 917 5.38 -16.66 11.71
N LEU A 918 4.93 -17.91 11.72
CA LEU A 918 5.86 -19.04 11.85
C LEU A 918 6.69 -19.18 10.57
N VAL A 919 7.98 -18.86 10.66
CA VAL A 919 8.93 -19.09 9.56
C VAL A 919 10.09 -19.94 10.05
N ALA A 920 9.97 -21.26 9.91
CA ALA A 920 11.13 -22.13 9.97
C ALA A 920 12.04 -21.85 8.75
N SER A 921 13.36 -21.77 8.98
CA SER A 921 14.36 -21.52 7.93
C SER A 921 14.73 -22.74 7.09
N THR A 922 14.10 -23.89 7.36
CA THR A 922 14.36 -25.19 6.74
C THR A 922 13.55 -25.43 5.47
N GLY A 923 14.05 -26.34 4.61
CA GLY A 923 13.36 -26.76 3.38
C GLY A 923 12.03 -27.49 3.61
N HIS A 924 11.80 -27.99 4.81
CA HIS A 924 10.54 -28.56 5.28
C HIS A 924 10.32 -28.21 6.75
N ALA A 925 9.07 -28.04 7.15
CA ALA A 925 8.65 -27.80 8.53
C ALA A 925 7.36 -28.58 8.81
N PRO A 926 7.29 -29.36 9.92
CA PRO A 926 6.08 -30.08 10.31
C PRO A 926 4.90 -29.16 10.53
N ARG A 927 3.69 -29.72 10.43
CA ARG A 927 2.51 -29.16 11.08
C ARG A 927 2.75 -29.13 12.59
N ILE A 928 2.44 -28.02 13.24
CA ILE A 928 2.56 -27.86 14.69
C ILE A 928 1.17 -27.69 15.30
N THR A 929 0.83 -28.61 16.20
CA THR A 929 -0.46 -28.67 16.89
C THR A 929 -0.24 -28.52 18.40
N VAL A 930 -0.92 -27.55 19.04
CA VAL A 930 -0.96 -27.38 20.50
C VAL A 930 -2.35 -27.76 20.98
N ASP A 931 -2.43 -28.83 21.78
CA ASP A 931 -3.67 -29.56 22.11
C ASP A 931 -4.48 -29.95 20.86
N ARG A 932 -5.43 -29.10 20.45
CA ARG A 932 -6.29 -29.26 19.26
C ARG A 932 -6.16 -28.12 18.25
N MET A 933 -5.29 -27.15 18.54
CA MET A 933 -5.09 -25.96 17.71
C MET A 933 -3.78 -26.07 16.92
N VAL A 934 -3.91 -26.22 15.61
CA VAL A 934 -2.80 -26.12 14.66
C VAL A 934 -2.33 -24.67 14.63
N VAL A 935 -1.17 -24.41 15.22
CA VAL A 935 -0.53 -23.08 15.24
C VAL A 935 0.31 -22.83 13.99
N ALA A 936 0.65 -23.88 13.24
CA ALA A 936 1.22 -23.76 11.91
C ALA A 936 0.96 -25.00 11.05
N ARG A 937 0.70 -24.76 9.76
CA ARG A 937 0.53 -25.78 8.72
C ARG A 937 1.88 -26.34 8.26
N GLU A 938 1.88 -27.61 7.87
CA GLU A 938 3.03 -28.24 7.23
C GLU A 938 3.46 -27.45 5.98
N THR A 939 4.76 -27.16 5.87
CA THR A 939 5.29 -26.22 4.87
C THR A 939 6.60 -26.72 4.26
N TRP A 940 6.68 -26.72 2.94
CA TRP A 940 7.88 -27.00 2.15
C TRP A 940 8.40 -25.72 1.48
N ARG A 941 9.72 -25.59 1.37
CA ARG A 941 10.41 -24.43 0.78
C ARG A 941 11.45 -24.91 -0.22
N THR A 942 11.37 -24.40 -1.44
CA THR A 942 12.25 -24.77 -2.56
C THR A 942 12.46 -23.57 -3.48
N THR A 943 13.25 -23.71 -4.53
CA THR A 943 13.44 -22.72 -5.59
C THR A 943 12.71 -23.12 -6.86
N LEU A 944 12.44 -22.16 -7.73
CA LEU A 944 11.79 -22.39 -9.03
C LEU A 944 12.52 -23.47 -9.84
N ALA A 945 13.86 -23.43 -9.90
CA ALA A 945 14.68 -24.44 -10.57
C ALA A 945 14.47 -25.86 -10.03
N GLU A 946 14.51 -26.03 -8.71
CA GLU A 946 14.38 -27.34 -8.04
C GLU A 946 13.02 -28.00 -8.29
N THR A 947 11.97 -27.23 -8.60
CA THR A 947 10.67 -27.80 -8.99
C THR A 947 10.72 -28.59 -10.31
N GLY A 948 11.62 -28.23 -11.23
CA GLY A 948 11.69 -28.78 -12.59
C GLY A 948 10.46 -28.52 -13.48
N LEU A 949 9.44 -27.80 -12.98
CA LEU A 949 8.15 -27.62 -13.68
C LEU A 949 8.25 -26.64 -14.85
N ALA A 950 9.11 -25.63 -14.74
CA ALA A 950 9.30 -24.63 -15.78
C ALA A 950 9.99 -25.19 -17.04
N ASP A 951 10.72 -26.31 -16.93
CA ASP A 951 11.45 -26.95 -18.02
C ASP A 951 10.65 -28.01 -18.80
N ALA A 952 9.58 -28.53 -18.19
CA ALA A 952 8.76 -29.56 -18.81
C ALA A 952 8.02 -29.02 -20.05
N LYS A 953 8.22 -29.67 -21.21
CA LYS A 953 7.63 -29.30 -22.51
C LYS A 953 6.49 -30.24 -22.87
N GLY A 954 5.31 -29.66 -23.15
CA GLY A 954 4.08 -30.42 -23.39
C GLY A 954 3.35 -30.78 -22.10
N GLU A 955 2.02 -30.84 -22.15
CA GLU A 955 1.17 -30.94 -20.95
C GLU A 955 1.32 -32.30 -20.25
N GLU A 956 1.42 -33.41 -21.00
CA GLU A 956 1.69 -34.75 -20.45
C GLU A 956 3.00 -34.82 -19.65
N GLN A 957 4.06 -34.16 -20.12
CA GLN A 957 5.36 -34.14 -19.44
C GLN A 957 5.39 -33.15 -18.28
N GLN A 958 4.60 -32.07 -18.35
CA GLN A 958 4.36 -31.16 -17.21
C GLN A 958 3.63 -31.89 -16.09
N TYR A 959 2.66 -32.74 -16.42
CA TYR A 959 1.99 -33.61 -15.46
C TYR A 959 2.94 -34.59 -14.78
N LEU A 960 3.73 -35.35 -15.55
CA LEU A 960 4.76 -36.25 -15.00
C LEU A 960 5.85 -35.50 -14.20
N ALA A 961 6.17 -34.26 -14.54
CA ALA A 961 7.08 -33.42 -13.75
C ALA A 961 6.44 -33.03 -12.40
N ALA A 962 5.16 -32.63 -12.38
CA ALA A 962 4.43 -32.33 -11.16
C ALA A 962 4.27 -33.55 -10.25
N ARG A 963 3.97 -34.74 -10.80
CA ARG A 963 3.94 -35.99 -10.01
C ARG A 963 5.31 -36.35 -9.43
N ARG A 964 6.40 -36.20 -10.18
CA ARG A 964 7.77 -36.37 -9.65
C ARG A 964 8.11 -35.37 -8.55
N TRP A 965 7.72 -34.10 -8.71
CA TRP A 965 7.93 -33.06 -7.69
C TRP A 965 7.13 -33.33 -6.41
N ARG A 966 5.87 -33.73 -6.55
CA ARG A 966 4.99 -34.21 -5.46
C ARG A 966 5.65 -35.36 -4.69
N ALA A 967 6.16 -36.37 -5.40
CA ALA A 967 6.80 -37.53 -4.80
C ALA A 967 8.15 -37.19 -4.14
N ALA A 968 8.96 -36.32 -4.75
CA ALA A 968 10.28 -35.93 -4.25
C ALA A 968 10.25 -35.11 -2.95
N LEU A 969 9.17 -34.35 -2.71
CA LEU A 969 8.98 -33.57 -1.47
C LEU A 969 7.93 -34.18 -0.52
N GLY A 970 7.26 -35.27 -0.90
CA GLY A 970 6.20 -35.88 -0.09
C GLY A 970 4.91 -35.07 0.02
N LEU A 971 4.65 -34.14 -0.90
CA LEU A 971 3.52 -33.19 -0.81
C LEU A 971 2.15 -33.90 -0.75
N PRO A 972 1.14 -33.39 -0.04
CA PRO A 972 -0.24 -33.80 -0.27
C PRO A 972 -0.69 -33.42 -1.69
N ASP A 973 -1.76 -34.05 -2.19
CA ASP A 973 -2.26 -33.74 -3.54
C ASP A 973 -2.91 -32.35 -3.61
N GLN A 974 -3.45 -31.83 -2.51
CA GLN A 974 -4.03 -30.49 -2.42
C GLN A 974 -3.12 -29.57 -1.61
N VAL A 975 -2.65 -28.50 -2.25
CA VAL A 975 -1.67 -27.57 -1.66
C VAL A 975 -1.95 -26.11 -2.00
N PHE A 976 -1.42 -25.20 -1.19
CA PHE A 976 -1.29 -23.78 -1.54
C PHE A 976 0.16 -23.47 -1.93
N VAL A 977 0.37 -23.00 -3.16
CA VAL A 977 1.69 -22.61 -3.68
C VAL A 977 1.82 -21.09 -3.66
N SER A 978 2.82 -20.58 -2.93
CA SER A 978 3.23 -19.17 -2.91
C SER A 978 4.55 -19.00 -3.64
N VAL A 979 4.56 -18.10 -4.61
CA VAL A 979 5.75 -17.64 -5.33
C VAL A 979 6.17 -16.32 -4.70
N ALA A 980 7.46 -16.09 -4.41
CA ALA A 980 7.90 -14.89 -3.68
C ALA A 980 7.60 -13.53 -4.38
N THR A 981 7.26 -13.57 -5.67
CA THR A 981 6.86 -12.40 -6.48
C THR A 981 5.35 -12.17 -6.51
N GLU A 982 4.56 -13.11 -6.01
CA GLU A 982 3.10 -13.08 -5.96
C GLU A 982 2.60 -12.69 -4.57
N THR A 983 1.62 -11.79 -4.48
CA THR A 983 1.11 -11.30 -3.19
C THR A 983 0.33 -12.37 -2.41
N LYS A 984 -0.18 -13.42 -3.08
CA LYS A 984 -1.04 -14.44 -2.45
C LYS A 984 -0.68 -15.86 -2.89
N PRO A 985 -0.75 -16.86 -1.99
CA PRO A 985 -0.72 -18.26 -2.36
C PRO A 985 -1.88 -18.63 -3.31
N THR A 986 -1.68 -19.61 -4.18
CA THR A 986 -2.68 -20.14 -5.11
C THR A 986 -2.95 -21.61 -4.78
N TYR A 987 -4.23 -22.02 -4.73
CA TYR A 987 -4.58 -23.43 -4.58
C TYR A 987 -4.20 -24.20 -5.84
N VAL A 988 -3.60 -25.36 -5.66
CA VAL A 988 -3.25 -26.30 -6.73
C VAL A 988 -3.64 -27.70 -6.28
N ASP A 989 -4.45 -28.37 -7.10
CA ASP A 989 -4.67 -29.81 -7.03
C ASP A 989 -3.66 -30.51 -7.96
N LEU A 990 -2.68 -31.21 -7.38
CA LEU A 990 -1.62 -31.93 -8.06
C LEU A 990 -2.10 -33.23 -8.74
N THR A 991 -3.39 -33.59 -8.61
CA THR A 991 -4.02 -34.59 -9.47
C THR A 991 -4.54 -33.98 -10.77
N SER A 992 -4.81 -32.67 -10.82
CA SER A 992 -5.49 -32.03 -11.95
C SER A 992 -4.54 -31.60 -13.08
N PRO A 993 -4.74 -32.07 -14.33
CA PRO A 993 -3.91 -31.64 -15.45
C PRO A 993 -4.08 -30.14 -15.76
N THR A 994 -5.26 -29.55 -15.53
CA THR A 994 -5.50 -28.13 -15.78
C THR A 994 -4.82 -27.22 -14.75
N TYR A 995 -4.89 -27.56 -13.45
CA TYR A 995 -4.18 -26.78 -12.43
C TYR A 995 -2.65 -26.91 -12.57
N ILE A 996 -2.14 -28.09 -12.93
CA ILE A 996 -0.70 -28.27 -13.22
C ILE A 996 -0.26 -27.44 -14.44
N SER A 997 -1.04 -27.42 -15.54
CA SER A 997 -0.72 -26.58 -16.70
C SER A 997 -0.68 -25.10 -16.34
N ALA A 998 -1.66 -24.62 -15.55
CA ALA A 998 -1.71 -23.25 -15.05
C ALA A 998 -0.53 -22.90 -14.12
N LEU A 999 -0.15 -23.80 -13.21
CA LEU A 999 1.04 -23.63 -12.35
C LEU A 999 2.32 -23.57 -13.18
N CYS A 1000 2.49 -24.47 -14.14
CA CYS A 1000 3.65 -24.47 -15.03
C CYS A 1000 3.71 -23.20 -15.90
N ALA A 1001 2.57 -22.64 -16.30
CA ALA A 1001 2.50 -21.37 -17.02
C ALA A 1001 2.93 -20.19 -16.13
N LEU A 1002 2.43 -20.12 -14.89
CA LEU A 1002 2.84 -19.13 -13.89
C LEU A 1002 4.36 -19.17 -13.67
N LEU A 1003 4.92 -20.33 -13.34
CA LEU A 1003 6.35 -20.49 -13.05
C LEU A 1003 7.24 -20.14 -14.25
N ARG A 1004 6.81 -20.42 -15.49
CA ARG A 1004 7.55 -19.94 -16.69
C ARG A 1004 7.53 -18.42 -16.83
N GLY A 1005 6.41 -17.77 -16.54
CA GLY A 1005 6.31 -16.31 -16.51
C GLY A 1005 7.25 -15.72 -15.45
N THR A 1006 7.16 -16.22 -14.21
CA THR A 1006 8.04 -15.83 -13.10
C THR A 1006 9.52 -16.00 -13.45
N ARG A 1007 9.92 -17.15 -14.02
CA ARG A 1007 11.32 -17.38 -14.42
C ARG A 1007 11.80 -16.35 -15.45
N THR A 1008 10.96 -16.01 -16.42
CA THR A 1008 11.31 -15.06 -17.48
C THR A 1008 11.53 -13.66 -16.91
N ALA A 1009 10.77 -13.25 -15.90
CA ALA A 1009 10.87 -11.94 -15.27
C ALA A 1009 11.91 -11.83 -14.13
N HIS A 1010 12.16 -12.93 -13.39
CA HIS A 1010 12.88 -12.89 -12.12
C HIS A 1010 13.94 -14.00 -11.93
N GLY A 1011 14.11 -14.88 -12.93
CA GLY A 1011 15.10 -15.95 -12.93
C GLY A 1011 14.76 -17.18 -12.07
N ASP A 1012 15.73 -18.08 -11.97
CA ASP A 1012 15.55 -19.45 -11.43
C ASP A 1012 15.61 -19.57 -9.90
N ARG A 1013 16.16 -18.55 -9.21
CA ARG A 1013 16.35 -18.55 -7.74
C ARG A 1013 15.14 -18.03 -6.96
N VAL A 1014 14.02 -17.78 -7.64
CA VAL A 1014 12.78 -17.34 -6.97
C VAL A 1014 12.32 -18.41 -6.00
N ARG A 1015 12.09 -18.01 -4.75
CA ARG A 1015 11.63 -18.89 -3.67
C ARG A 1015 10.16 -19.29 -3.91
N ILE A 1016 9.91 -20.59 -3.80
CA ILE A 1016 8.60 -21.22 -3.82
C ILE A 1016 8.34 -21.78 -2.42
N THR A 1017 7.20 -21.44 -1.84
CA THR A 1017 6.72 -22.01 -0.57
C THR A 1017 5.43 -22.76 -0.84
N VAL A 1018 5.36 -24.02 -0.41
CA VAL A 1018 4.18 -24.86 -0.52
C VAL A 1018 3.66 -25.09 0.90
N SER A 1019 2.38 -24.84 1.14
CA SER A 1019 1.67 -25.21 2.37
C SER A 1019 0.71 -26.36 2.06
N GLU A 1020 0.49 -27.25 3.02
CA GLU A 1020 -0.66 -28.15 2.98
C GLU A 1020 -1.98 -27.36 2.88
N MET A 1021 -3.01 -28.00 2.32
CA MET A 1021 -4.38 -27.51 2.43
C MET A 1021 -5.01 -27.98 3.75
N LEU A 1022 -5.29 -27.04 4.64
CA LEU A 1022 -5.98 -27.29 5.91
C LEU A 1022 -6.85 -26.07 6.27
N PRO A 1023 -8.19 -26.18 6.44
CA PRO A 1023 -9.01 -27.40 6.36
C PRO A 1023 -8.97 -28.10 4.99
N GLY A 1024 -9.18 -29.42 4.98
CA GLY A 1024 -9.53 -30.19 3.78
C GLY A 1024 -10.97 -29.90 3.30
N THR A 1025 -11.32 -30.31 2.09
CA THR A 1025 -12.69 -30.12 1.54
C THR A 1025 -13.77 -30.88 2.29
N ASP A 1026 -13.41 -32.03 2.87
CA ASP A 1026 -14.17 -32.85 3.80
C ASP A 1026 -14.34 -32.22 5.19
N GLN A 1027 -13.55 -31.18 5.50
CA GLN A 1027 -13.55 -30.48 6.79
C GLN A 1027 -14.25 -29.11 6.74
N ALA A 1028 -14.93 -28.81 5.64
CA ALA A 1028 -15.64 -27.57 5.38
C ALA A 1028 -17.09 -27.59 5.94
N TRP A 1029 -17.23 -27.51 7.26
CA TRP A 1029 -18.48 -27.78 7.97
C TRP A 1029 -19.62 -26.77 7.83
N VAL A 1030 -19.39 -25.53 7.34
CA VAL A 1030 -20.44 -24.49 7.32
C VAL A 1030 -21.48 -24.78 6.24
N PRO A 1031 -22.76 -24.99 6.57
CA PRO A 1031 -23.75 -25.44 5.60
C PRO A 1031 -24.36 -24.30 4.76
N ASP A 1032 -24.87 -24.65 3.59
CA ASP A 1032 -25.98 -23.94 2.92
C ASP A 1032 -27.33 -24.66 3.12
N SER A 1033 -28.40 -24.12 2.55
CA SER A 1033 -29.75 -24.72 2.59
C SER A 1033 -29.86 -26.08 1.86
N ALA A 1034 -28.85 -26.48 1.09
CA ALA A 1034 -28.73 -27.79 0.45
C ALA A 1034 -27.83 -28.76 1.22
N GLY A 1035 -27.26 -28.34 2.36
CA GLY A 1035 -26.35 -29.14 3.18
C GLY A 1035 -24.92 -29.24 2.65
N ARG A 1036 -24.52 -28.39 1.70
CA ARG A 1036 -23.14 -28.36 1.19
C ARG A 1036 -22.23 -27.57 2.10
N GLY A 1037 -20.98 -28.04 2.21
CA GLY A 1037 -19.94 -27.44 3.04
C GLY A 1037 -19.22 -26.25 2.40
N TYR A 1038 -18.94 -25.23 3.20
CA TYR A 1038 -18.21 -24.01 2.82
C TYR A 1038 -16.98 -23.84 3.72
N PHE A 1039 -15.86 -23.39 3.14
CA PHE A 1039 -14.74 -22.95 3.96
C PHE A 1039 -15.14 -21.69 4.73
N SER A 1040 -14.59 -21.57 5.94
CA SER A 1040 -14.89 -20.45 6.82
C SER A 1040 -13.72 -20.09 7.71
N GLU A 1041 -13.70 -18.82 8.11
CA GLU A 1041 -12.71 -18.24 9.02
C GLU A 1041 -13.47 -17.43 10.08
N LEU A 1042 -13.36 -17.87 11.32
CA LEU A 1042 -13.88 -17.23 12.51
C LEU A 1042 -12.87 -16.19 13.00
N ARG A 1043 -13.25 -14.93 12.95
CA ARG A 1043 -12.46 -13.79 13.45
C ARG A 1043 -13.05 -13.33 14.77
N ILE A 1044 -12.34 -13.60 15.87
CA ILE A 1044 -12.71 -13.15 17.21
C ILE A 1044 -11.89 -11.92 17.61
N GLN A 1045 -12.38 -11.14 18.56
CA GLN A 1045 -11.62 -10.08 19.20
C GLN A 1045 -11.22 -10.54 20.61
N VAL A 1046 -9.91 -10.62 20.86
CA VAL A 1046 -9.33 -10.98 22.15
C VAL A 1046 -8.79 -9.72 22.82
N ARG A 1047 -8.83 -9.71 24.16
CA ARG A 1047 -8.49 -8.59 25.01
C ARG A 1047 -7.53 -9.00 26.14
N ASP A 1048 -6.46 -8.23 26.28
CA ASP A 1048 -5.46 -8.34 27.34
C ASP A 1048 -6.02 -7.83 28.67
N PRO A 1049 -6.03 -8.65 29.75
CA PRO A 1049 -6.51 -8.22 31.06
C PRO A 1049 -5.73 -7.04 31.62
N HIS A 1050 -4.44 -6.92 31.28
CA HIS A 1050 -3.54 -5.93 31.86
C HIS A 1050 -3.69 -4.56 31.20
N SER A 1051 -3.47 -3.52 31.99
CA SER A 1051 -3.25 -2.16 31.51
C SER A 1051 -1.96 -2.09 30.69
N SER A 1052 -1.92 -1.30 29.63
CA SER A 1052 -0.69 -1.05 28.89
C SER A 1052 0.39 -0.36 29.74
N LEU A 1053 1.64 -0.39 29.27
CA LEU A 1053 2.74 0.39 29.86
C LEU A 1053 2.45 1.91 29.83
N THR A 1054 1.67 2.36 28.84
CA THR A 1054 1.23 3.75 28.67
C THR A 1054 0.05 4.17 29.54
N ALA A 1055 -0.61 3.24 30.23
CA ALA A 1055 -1.82 3.53 31.00
C ALA A 1055 -1.53 4.54 32.12
N ARG A 1056 -2.24 5.68 32.12
CA ARG A 1056 -2.12 6.69 33.18
C ARG A 1056 -2.42 6.03 34.53
N ALA A 1057 -1.49 6.12 35.48
CA ALA A 1057 -1.72 5.61 36.83
C ALA A 1057 -2.96 6.28 37.44
N PRO A 1058 -3.87 5.53 38.09
CA PRO A 1058 -5.02 6.13 38.75
C PRO A 1058 -4.50 7.07 39.84
N GLN A 1059 -4.79 8.37 39.72
CA GLN A 1059 -4.42 9.34 40.74
C GLN A 1059 -5.11 8.92 42.04
N SER A 1060 -4.33 8.51 43.04
CA SER A 1060 -4.90 8.27 44.36
C SER A 1060 -5.45 9.60 44.85
N MET A 1061 -6.76 9.68 45.11
CA MET A 1061 -7.34 10.79 45.85
C MET A 1061 -6.72 10.82 47.25
N SER A 1062 -5.62 11.56 47.39
CA SER A 1062 -5.09 11.95 48.68
C SER A 1062 -6.13 12.86 49.32
N LYS A 1063 -6.89 12.30 50.27
CA LYS A 1063 -7.70 13.10 51.19
C LYS A 1063 -6.74 14.03 51.92
N GLU A 1064 -6.69 15.29 51.53
CA GLU A 1064 -6.10 16.32 52.39
C GLU A 1064 -6.88 16.35 53.71
N PRO A 1065 -6.23 16.17 54.87
CA PRO A 1065 -6.86 16.39 56.15
C PRO A 1065 -6.98 17.91 56.34
N GLY A 1066 -8.17 18.45 56.09
CA GLY A 1066 -8.35 19.89 55.91
C GLY A 1066 -8.02 20.75 57.14
N ARG A 1067 -7.64 22.00 56.86
CA ARG A 1067 -7.84 23.17 57.72
C ARG A 1067 -7.81 24.47 56.93
#